data_AF-A0A5J4WHF1-F1
#
_entry.id   AF-A0A5J4WHF1-F1
#
_cell.length_a   1.000
_cell.length_b   1.000
_cell.length_c   1.000
_cell.angle_alpha   90.00
_cell.angle_beta   90.00
_cell.angle_gamma   90.00
#
_symmetry.space_group_name_H-M   'P 1'
#
loop_
_entity.id
_entity.type
_entity.pdbx_description
1 polymer ?
#
loop_
_entity_poly.entity_id
_entity_poly.type
_entity_poly.pdbx_seq_one_letter_code
_entity_poly.pdbx_strand_id
1 'polypeptide(L)'
;MSEEEKSQASVRSGASGTSGANFRGAMQGDTFSKIDEILFSFFFPLYEQRKKQNELWHIFMIVWEIVQMTAMSLYSVDTHTNYVTRVASVVGYLDGSQLSLILGKFLPYVNIGIFVLEIAMIGMMFAACLLYRYIIASQPWVLTFLRGFIQVKQRMLYIWITNINISSFDCFVDEDELSHWRADPDIICFKDNILQIVGAVIAIINLIVFFSMSIVLNIAIYNHNPKNGGLLSCPNGVFASFQNIMLFGNIFIVRMLYGWPFWRGVVNVGVSILICVYLIVKQPYYSFMSNFLSTLQWTIFGSMSLCSEIGYTFEGLMNNIAPTIVFIFIGSILAVGMIFLNWYLVRFQQKRLFLLNKGKPYINTRSEDFKNQSLPKQKDPTLVEPSTRFLQNKKMRKYDWLVYADYIYTHALKRHKHDPYLYFMYANFLQYYRKNTVKAQSVYRQARINNPSFSLRFVLYCKTKESGRVSGEGNGENGGSGSELSSLAFKALIQKAQEHHENAKNALKAFFENMSSPNPIYPLMADHLDSIVEEESKGKKSYEEILVTHPQNVGVIRSYAQLLLDIYHDEDTAEMLLIRADNIEEDSTQSSSVSSTIEGQENTVVQNNMNVNANVGNQQNKKGKGINNNENDVVTIDNNNNKAFEEQDQQQLDQQGEQQFDKLNVVQSFRKRKTSNVQKKKRKKKKQQDDVITEITTGSSSNSSLGLIIGGLLFAAHILAIIIYIISMVVYMTQAKHFAQQVNNLKSVCDLATYCCQMSPLGLMLLVHDYEFNFQYPGSADGKAATIR
;
A
#
# COMPACT_ATOMS: atom_id res chain seq x y z
N MET A 1 -31.25 -10.18 22.78
CA MET A 1 -31.01 -8.80 23.23
C MET A 1 -30.38 -8.77 24.63
N SER A 2 -31.02 -9.30 25.67
CA SER A 2 -30.53 -9.31 27.06
C SER A 2 -29.17 -10.03 27.32
N GLU A 3 -28.75 -10.97 26.48
CA GLU A 3 -27.40 -11.57 26.56
C GLU A 3 -26.29 -10.65 26.02
N GLU A 4 -26.63 -9.71 25.13
CA GLU A 4 -25.63 -8.86 24.48
C GLU A 4 -25.11 -7.78 25.45
N GLU A 5 -25.99 -7.22 26.29
CA GLU A 5 -25.63 -6.36 27.43
C GLU A 5 -24.69 -7.06 28.44
N LYS A 6 -24.97 -8.31 28.81
CA LYS A 6 -24.12 -9.07 29.74
C LYS A 6 -22.72 -9.32 29.16
N SER A 7 -22.57 -9.41 27.83
CA SER A 7 -21.27 -9.47 27.17
C SER A 7 -20.50 -8.15 27.22
N GLN A 8 -21.21 -7.01 27.19
CA GLN A 8 -20.61 -5.67 27.31
C GLN A 8 -20.16 -5.39 28.75
N ALA A 9 -20.94 -5.82 29.75
CA ALA A 9 -20.60 -5.69 31.16
C ALA A 9 -19.26 -6.37 31.52
N SER A 10 -18.95 -7.54 30.95
CA SER A 10 -17.69 -8.26 31.17
C SER A 10 -16.44 -7.53 30.63
N VAL A 11 -16.59 -6.53 29.77
CA VAL A 11 -15.47 -5.68 29.30
C VAL A 11 -15.43 -4.38 30.11
N ARG A 12 -16.60 -3.89 30.54
CA ARG A 12 -16.75 -2.66 31.33
C ARG A 12 -16.23 -2.80 32.77
N SER A 13 -16.34 -3.99 33.38
CA SER A 13 -15.89 -4.26 34.76
C SER A 13 -14.38 -4.20 34.99
N GLY A 14 -13.57 -4.10 33.92
CA GLY A 14 -12.14 -3.81 34.03
C GLY A 14 -11.80 -2.32 34.19
N ALA A 15 -12.78 -1.42 34.08
CA ALA A 15 -12.57 0.04 33.97
C ALA A 15 -13.25 0.88 35.07
N SER A 16 -14.03 0.26 35.97
CA SER A 16 -14.85 0.96 36.97
C SER A 16 -14.27 0.80 38.39
N GLY A 17 -13.03 1.26 38.61
CA GLY A 17 -12.29 0.99 39.84
C GLY A 17 -11.24 2.01 40.27
N THR A 18 -11.30 3.26 39.79
CA THR A 18 -10.45 4.37 40.30
C THR A 18 -11.19 5.70 40.18
N SER A 19 -11.45 6.33 41.32
CA SER A 19 -12.13 7.62 41.45
C SER A 19 -11.19 8.82 41.28
N GLY A 20 -11.72 9.93 40.78
CA GLY A 20 -11.23 11.29 41.03
C GLY A 20 -10.00 11.78 40.25
N ALA A 21 -8.83 11.14 40.41
CA ALA A 21 -7.55 11.84 40.21
C ALA A 21 -6.81 11.59 38.88
N ASN A 22 -7.13 10.54 38.12
CA ASN A 22 -6.26 10.02 37.04
C ASN A 22 -6.67 10.36 35.59
N PHE A 23 -7.59 11.33 35.37
CA PHE A 23 -8.03 11.69 34.01
C PHE A 23 -6.87 12.17 33.11
N ARG A 24 -5.85 12.83 33.70
CA ARG A 24 -4.67 13.34 32.98
C ARG A 24 -3.73 12.22 32.48
N GLY A 25 -3.63 11.10 33.21
CA GLY A 25 -2.81 9.95 32.81
C GLY A 25 -3.45 9.09 31.71
N ALA A 26 -4.78 8.98 31.70
CA ALA A 26 -5.51 8.17 30.71
C ALA A 26 -5.44 8.72 29.28
N MET A 27 -5.25 10.04 29.10
CA MET A 27 -5.03 10.63 27.77
C MET A 27 -3.63 10.35 27.20
N GLN A 28 -2.63 10.19 28.06
CA GLN A 28 -1.22 10.16 27.67
C GLN A 28 -0.81 8.87 26.92
N GLY A 29 -1.60 7.79 27.05
CA GLY A 29 -1.45 6.53 26.31
C GLY A 29 -2.33 6.40 25.06
N ASP A 30 -3.10 7.43 24.70
CA ASP A 30 -4.03 7.40 23.57
C ASP A 30 -3.55 8.22 22.36
N THR A 31 -2.66 9.19 22.61
CA THR A 31 -1.98 10.03 21.61
C THR A 31 -0.66 9.42 21.18
N PHE A 32 -0.30 9.56 19.90
CA PHE A 32 1.03 9.17 19.42
C PHE A 32 2.09 10.19 19.86
N SER A 33 3.36 9.79 19.92
CA SER A 33 4.46 10.74 20.12
C SER A 33 4.58 11.64 18.87
N LYS A 34 4.96 12.92 19.03
CA LYS A 34 5.22 13.82 17.89
C LYS A 34 6.22 13.22 16.88
N ILE A 35 7.21 12.47 17.37
CA ILE A 35 8.20 11.76 16.54
C ILE A 35 7.53 10.62 15.77
N ASP A 36 6.69 9.82 16.43
CA ASP A 36 5.90 8.76 15.81
C ASP A 36 4.97 9.35 14.73
N GLU A 37 4.29 10.47 15.01
CA GLU A 37 3.36 11.10 14.06
C GLU A 37 4.05 11.57 12.79
N ILE A 38 5.23 12.19 12.89
CA ILE A 38 6.03 12.62 11.74
C ILE A 38 6.49 11.39 10.94
N LEU A 39 7.10 10.42 11.62
CA LEU A 39 7.66 9.22 10.99
C LEU A 39 6.58 8.34 10.35
N PHE A 40 5.44 8.15 11.02
CA PHE A 40 4.32 7.38 10.49
C PHE A 40 3.59 8.15 9.38
N SER A 41 3.53 9.49 9.42
CA SER A 41 3.01 10.27 8.29
C SER A 41 3.82 10.05 7.01
N PHE A 42 5.15 9.90 7.11
CA PHE A 42 6.01 9.64 5.96
C PHE A 42 5.71 8.29 5.27
N PHE A 43 5.41 7.23 6.04
CA PHE A 43 5.08 5.91 5.48
C PHE A 43 3.58 5.70 5.20
N PHE A 44 2.68 6.49 5.80
CA PHE A 44 1.22 6.37 5.61
C PHE A 44 0.75 6.44 4.14
N PRO A 45 1.33 7.27 3.25
CA PRO A 45 1.04 7.23 1.82
C PRO A 45 1.21 5.84 1.19
N LEU A 46 2.15 5.02 1.68
CA LEU A 46 2.40 3.68 1.16
C LEU A 46 1.51 2.60 1.78
N TYR A 47 0.89 2.86 2.93
CA TYR A 47 -0.03 1.91 3.57
C TYR A 47 -1.28 1.69 2.70
N GLU A 48 -1.46 0.47 2.19
CA GLU A 48 -2.60 0.10 1.37
C GLU A 48 -3.19 -1.26 1.76
N GLN A 49 -4.47 -1.27 2.17
CA GLN A 49 -5.21 -2.48 2.54
C GLN A 49 -6.23 -2.85 1.44
N ARG A 50 -5.77 -3.10 0.21
CA ARG A 50 -6.66 -3.49 -0.92
C ARG A 50 -7.52 -4.70 -0.55
N LYS A 51 -8.84 -4.55 -0.71
CA LYS A 51 -9.82 -5.63 -0.55
C LYS A 51 -9.85 -6.46 -1.84
N LYS A 52 -9.30 -7.69 -1.81
CA LYS A 52 -9.11 -8.59 -2.98
C LYS A 52 -8.10 -8.02 -4.01
N GLN A 53 -6.83 -8.36 -3.86
CA GLN A 53 -5.81 -8.04 -4.87
C GLN A 53 -5.84 -9.05 -6.04
N ASN A 54 -5.26 -8.68 -7.17
CA ASN A 54 -5.07 -9.59 -8.31
C ASN A 54 -4.02 -10.66 -7.93
N GLU A 55 -4.48 -11.84 -7.54
CA GLU A 55 -3.58 -12.94 -7.08
C GLU A 55 -2.55 -13.34 -8.15
N LEU A 56 -2.87 -13.20 -9.44
CA LEU A 56 -1.96 -13.48 -10.56
C LEU A 56 -0.66 -12.66 -10.51
N TRP A 57 -0.74 -11.38 -10.13
CA TRP A 57 0.45 -10.52 -10.02
C TRP A 57 1.37 -11.00 -8.89
N HIS A 58 0.79 -11.41 -7.75
CA HIS A 58 1.55 -11.97 -6.63
C HIS A 58 2.19 -13.32 -6.98
N ILE A 59 1.47 -14.18 -7.70
CA ILE A 59 2.02 -15.46 -8.18
C ILE A 59 3.18 -15.20 -9.14
N PHE A 60 3.05 -14.26 -10.08
CA PHE A 60 4.12 -13.88 -10.99
C PHE A 60 5.38 -13.39 -10.25
N MET A 61 5.24 -12.50 -9.26
CA MET A 61 6.39 -12.06 -8.45
C MET A 61 7.06 -13.22 -7.70
N ILE A 62 6.30 -14.15 -7.11
CA ILE A 62 6.85 -15.32 -6.41
C ILE A 62 7.60 -16.24 -7.40
N VAL A 63 7.03 -16.50 -8.59
CA VAL A 63 7.69 -17.31 -9.61
C VAL A 63 8.98 -16.65 -10.10
N TRP A 64 8.98 -15.33 -10.29
CA TRP A 64 10.18 -14.58 -10.62
C TRP A 64 11.25 -14.66 -9.52
N GLU A 65 10.88 -14.49 -8.26
CA GLU A 65 11.78 -14.62 -7.10
C GLU A 65 12.39 -16.04 -7.00
N ILE A 66 11.61 -17.09 -7.30
CA ILE A 66 12.10 -18.48 -7.41
C ILE A 66 13.13 -18.61 -8.55
N VAL A 67 12.87 -18.02 -9.73
CA VAL A 67 13.81 -18.04 -10.86
C VAL A 67 15.11 -17.33 -10.50
N GLN A 68 15.06 -16.16 -9.87
CA GLN A 68 16.25 -15.41 -9.44
C GLN A 68 17.06 -16.13 -8.36
N MET A 69 16.41 -16.72 -7.36
CA MET A 69 17.12 -17.51 -6.34
C MET A 69 17.70 -18.80 -6.93
N THR A 70 17.00 -19.46 -7.84
CA THR A 70 17.54 -20.61 -8.57
C THR A 70 18.77 -20.19 -9.38
N ALA A 71 18.71 -19.04 -10.05
CA ALA A 71 19.84 -18.51 -10.80
C ALA A 71 21.06 -18.24 -9.90
N MET A 72 20.85 -17.58 -8.76
CA MET A 72 21.88 -17.32 -7.75
C MET A 72 22.50 -18.61 -7.19
N SER A 73 21.73 -19.71 -7.06
CA SER A 73 22.26 -21.02 -6.62
C SER A 73 23.15 -21.73 -7.66
N LEU A 74 23.16 -21.25 -8.91
CA LEU A 74 24.03 -21.71 -9.99
C LEU A 74 25.22 -20.74 -10.23
N TYR A 75 25.43 -19.77 -9.34
CA TYR A 75 26.58 -18.86 -9.44
C TYR A 75 27.86 -19.56 -8.94
N SER A 76 28.87 -19.58 -9.80
CA SER A 76 30.21 -20.06 -9.46
C SER A 76 31.29 -19.36 -10.28
N VAL A 77 32.47 -19.26 -9.65
CA VAL A 77 33.71 -18.73 -10.23
C VAL A 77 34.73 -19.85 -10.14
N ASP A 78 35.46 -20.09 -11.21
CA ASP A 78 36.58 -21.02 -11.22
C ASP A 78 37.76 -20.40 -10.44
N THR A 79 38.28 -21.12 -9.46
CA THR A 79 39.39 -20.64 -8.61
C THR A 79 40.74 -20.63 -9.32
N HIS A 80 40.89 -21.35 -10.45
CA HIS A 80 42.13 -21.34 -11.23
C HIS A 80 42.16 -20.21 -12.25
N THR A 81 41.06 -19.99 -12.97
CA THR A 81 41.01 -18.98 -14.04
C THR A 81 40.38 -17.66 -13.62
N ASN A 82 39.83 -17.57 -12.40
CA ASN A 82 39.06 -16.44 -11.84
C ASN A 82 37.84 -15.97 -12.68
N TYR A 83 37.53 -16.66 -13.78
CA TYR A 83 36.35 -16.42 -14.61
C TYR A 83 35.10 -17.12 -14.07
N VAL A 84 33.94 -16.55 -14.41
CA VAL A 84 32.63 -17.14 -14.13
C VAL A 84 32.43 -18.40 -14.98
N THR A 85 31.93 -19.48 -14.38
CA THR A 85 31.73 -20.75 -15.08
C THR A 85 30.71 -20.63 -16.22
N ARG A 86 30.74 -21.54 -17.20
CA ARG A 86 29.85 -21.50 -18.37
C ARG A 86 28.36 -21.56 -18.01
N VAL A 87 28.00 -22.25 -16.92
CA VAL A 87 26.62 -22.28 -16.42
C VAL A 87 26.27 -20.95 -15.77
N ALA A 88 27.14 -20.44 -14.89
CA ALA A 88 26.93 -19.20 -14.17
C ALA A 88 26.89 -17.96 -15.10
N SER A 89 27.61 -17.95 -16.21
CA SER A 89 27.59 -16.82 -17.17
C SER A 89 26.30 -16.75 -18.00
N VAL A 90 25.67 -17.90 -18.32
CA VAL A 90 24.35 -17.94 -18.98
C VAL A 90 23.24 -17.59 -17.98
N VAL A 91 23.33 -18.12 -16.76
CA VAL A 91 22.28 -17.99 -15.75
C VAL A 91 22.37 -16.65 -15.01
N GLY A 92 23.56 -16.05 -14.90
CA GLY A 92 23.82 -14.79 -14.20
C GLY A 92 23.19 -13.54 -14.82
N TYR A 93 22.56 -13.64 -16.00
CA TYR A 93 21.67 -12.58 -16.48
C TYR A 93 20.36 -12.52 -15.70
N LEU A 94 19.90 -13.63 -15.13
CA LEU A 94 18.63 -13.71 -14.38
C LEU A 94 18.74 -13.13 -12.97
N ASP A 95 19.92 -13.18 -12.35
CA ASP A 95 20.18 -12.59 -11.03
C ASP A 95 20.94 -11.25 -11.09
N GLY A 96 21.36 -10.81 -12.28
CA GLY A 96 22.05 -9.55 -12.53
C GLY A 96 23.57 -9.59 -12.35
N SER A 97 24.15 -10.72 -11.94
CA SER A 97 25.59 -10.88 -11.75
C SER A 97 26.36 -10.71 -13.08
N GLN A 98 25.94 -11.36 -14.15
CA GLN A 98 26.62 -11.29 -15.45
C GLN A 98 26.54 -9.90 -16.09
N LEU A 99 25.42 -9.18 -15.88
CA LEU A 99 25.26 -7.80 -16.38
C LEU A 99 26.37 -6.89 -15.84
N SER A 100 26.75 -7.06 -14.58
CA SER A 100 27.80 -6.24 -13.95
C SER A 100 29.19 -6.46 -14.57
N LEU A 101 29.49 -7.66 -15.05
CA LEU A 101 30.76 -8.01 -15.68
C LEU A 101 30.84 -7.46 -17.12
N ILE A 102 29.72 -7.48 -17.85
CA ILE A 102 29.64 -6.92 -19.22
C ILE A 102 29.77 -5.39 -19.22
N LEU A 103 29.35 -4.73 -18.14
CA LEU A 103 29.48 -3.28 -17.99
C LEU A 103 30.94 -2.86 -17.72
N GLY A 104 31.72 -3.67 -17.01
CA GLY A 104 33.12 -3.41 -16.66
C GLY A 104 33.39 -1.97 -16.21
N LYS A 105 34.26 -1.26 -16.93
CA LYS A 105 34.60 0.17 -16.72
C LYS A 105 33.37 1.09 -16.60
N PHE A 106 32.20 0.72 -17.13
CA PHE A 106 30.96 1.51 -17.05
C PHE A 106 30.07 1.20 -15.83
N LEU A 107 30.37 0.18 -15.03
CA LEU A 107 29.55 -0.21 -13.87
C LEU A 107 29.28 0.94 -12.87
N PRO A 108 30.24 1.85 -12.55
CA PRO A 108 29.99 2.97 -11.64
C PRO A 108 28.87 3.91 -12.09
N TYR A 109 28.68 4.13 -13.40
CA TYR A 109 27.60 4.96 -13.92
C TYR A 109 26.22 4.34 -13.66
N VAL A 110 26.12 3.00 -13.65
CA VAL A 110 24.88 2.29 -13.33
C VAL A 110 24.56 2.44 -11.83
N ASN A 111 25.55 2.40 -10.94
CA ASN A 111 25.33 2.68 -9.51
C ASN A 111 24.88 4.12 -9.25
N ILE A 112 25.45 5.09 -9.96
CA ILE A 112 25.02 6.49 -9.90
C ILE A 112 23.55 6.60 -10.35
N GLY A 113 23.17 5.93 -11.45
CA GLY A 113 21.78 5.84 -11.90
C GLY A 113 20.84 5.22 -10.86
N ILE A 114 21.26 4.12 -10.22
CA ILE A 114 20.51 3.47 -9.12
C ILE A 114 20.36 4.43 -7.93
N PHE A 115 21.43 5.15 -7.54
CA PHE A 115 21.41 6.10 -6.44
C PHE A 115 20.46 7.28 -6.69
N VAL A 116 20.48 7.83 -7.92
CA VAL A 116 19.55 8.89 -8.34
C VAL A 116 18.10 8.40 -8.31
N LEU A 117 17.83 7.15 -8.72
CA LEU A 117 16.50 6.55 -8.62
C LEU A 117 16.05 6.31 -7.17
N GLU A 118 16.97 5.99 -6.25
CA GLU A 118 16.69 5.90 -4.81
C GLU A 118 16.32 7.28 -4.22
N ILE A 119 17.14 8.30 -4.48
CA ILE A 119 16.87 9.67 -4.01
C ILE A 119 15.56 10.19 -4.59
N ALA A 120 15.29 9.98 -5.89
CA ALA A 120 14.04 10.38 -6.53
C ALA A 120 12.82 9.70 -5.89
N MET A 121 12.93 8.42 -5.50
CA MET A 121 11.86 7.70 -4.81
C MET A 121 11.63 8.23 -3.39
N ILE A 122 12.69 8.50 -2.63
CA ILE A 122 12.60 9.09 -1.28
C ILE A 122 11.97 10.49 -1.39
N GLY A 123 12.34 11.28 -2.40
CA GLY A 123 11.71 12.56 -2.74
C GLY A 123 10.23 12.42 -3.09
N MET A 124 9.84 11.42 -3.90
CA MET A 124 8.43 11.12 -4.19
C MET A 124 7.67 10.68 -2.94
N MET A 125 8.27 9.93 -2.03
CA MET A 125 7.65 9.58 -0.74
C MET A 125 7.42 10.82 0.14
N PHE A 126 8.40 11.72 0.19
CA PHE A 126 8.29 12.98 0.92
C PHE A 126 7.19 13.89 0.34
N ALA A 127 7.16 14.06 -0.98
CA ALA A 127 6.10 14.78 -1.68
C ALA A 127 4.73 14.13 -1.46
N ALA A 128 4.64 12.79 -1.51
CA ALA A 128 3.43 12.04 -1.23
C ALA A 128 2.94 12.15 0.22
N CYS A 129 3.84 12.42 1.18
CA CYS A 129 3.51 12.72 2.57
C CYS A 129 2.93 14.14 2.70
N LEU A 130 3.63 15.16 2.19
CA LEU A 130 3.21 16.56 2.30
C LEU A 130 1.89 16.83 1.55
N LEU A 131 1.78 16.36 0.32
CA LEU A 131 0.64 16.62 -0.57
C LEU A 131 -0.43 15.51 -0.50
N TYR A 132 -0.39 14.64 0.50
CA TYR A 132 -1.20 13.42 0.57
C TYR A 132 -2.71 13.63 0.35
N ARG A 133 -3.29 14.65 0.99
CA ARG A 133 -4.72 15.00 0.83
C ARG A 133 -5.02 15.45 -0.61
N TYR A 134 -4.16 16.29 -1.18
CA TYR A 134 -4.30 16.82 -2.54
C TYR A 134 -4.12 15.74 -3.61
N ILE A 135 -3.12 14.84 -3.45
CA ILE A 135 -2.86 13.74 -4.38
C ILE A 135 -4.04 12.76 -4.43
N ILE A 136 -4.68 12.45 -3.29
CA ILE A 136 -5.86 11.59 -3.28
C ILE A 136 -7.04 12.23 -4.03
N ALA A 137 -7.25 13.54 -3.87
CA ALA A 137 -8.35 14.26 -4.51
C ALA A 137 -8.11 14.47 -6.03
N SER A 138 -6.87 14.78 -6.44
CA SER A 138 -6.55 15.16 -7.82
C SER A 138 -5.99 14.03 -8.68
N GLN A 139 -5.07 13.21 -8.14
CA GLN A 139 -4.25 12.27 -8.91
C GLN A 139 -3.92 10.98 -8.12
N PRO A 140 -4.92 10.16 -7.72
CA PRO A 140 -4.71 8.95 -6.93
C PRO A 140 -3.85 7.87 -7.63
N TRP A 141 -3.65 8.00 -8.96
CA TRP A 141 -2.76 7.13 -9.73
C TRP A 141 -1.28 7.28 -9.32
N VAL A 142 -0.84 8.47 -8.90
CA VAL A 142 0.56 8.72 -8.47
C VAL A 142 0.92 7.84 -7.28
N LEU A 143 -0.01 7.71 -6.32
CA LEU A 143 0.15 6.87 -5.15
C LEU A 143 0.17 5.37 -5.51
N THR A 144 -0.60 4.99 -6.52
CA THR A 144 -0.62 3.62 -7.06
C THR A 144 0.70 3.29 -7.78
N PHE A 145 1.24 4.25 -8.55
CA PHE A 145 2.53 4.15 -9.21
C PHE A 145 3.68 4.02 -8.21
N LEU A 146 3.77 4.91 -7.20
CA LEU A 146 4.81 4.87 -6.18
C LEU A 146 4.83 3.53 -5.42
N ARG A 147 3.66 3.03 -5.02
CA ARG A 147 3.54 1.70 -4.37
C ARG A 147 3.94 0.56 -5.30
N GLY A 148 3.57 0.63 -6.59
CA GLY A 148 3.96 -0.35 -7.61
C GLY A 148 5.46 -0.36 -7.86
N PHE A 149 6.08 0.80 -7.97
CA PHE A 149 7.53 0.97 -8.15
C PHE A 149 8.32 0.40 -6.96
N ILE A 150 7.91 0.73 -5.73
CA ILE A 150 8.50 0.16 -4.51
C ILE A 150 8.34 -1.37 -4.49
N GLN A 151 7.17 -1.90 -4.88
CA GLN A 151 6.92 -3.34 -4.92
C GLN A 151 7.82 -4.06 -5.94
N VAL A 152 7.92 -3.55 -7.18
CA VAL A 152 8.80 -4.10 -8.21
C VAL A 152 10.26 -4.07 -7.74
N LYS A 153 10.71 -2.93 -7.20
CA LYS A 153 12.08 -2.79 -6.71
C LYS A 153 12.41 -3.75 -5.56
N GLN A 154 11.56 -3.82 -4.54
CA GLN A 154 11.80 -4.63 -3.33
C GLN A 154 11.61 -6.14 -3.53
N ARG A 155 11.00 -6.58 -4.65
CA ARG A 155 10.70 -8.01 -4.88
C ARG A 155 11.24 -8.60 -6.17
N MET A 156 11.30 -7.81 -7.25
CA MET A 156 11.79 -8.29 -8.55
C MET A 156 13.22 -7.84 -8.86
N LEU A 157 13.65 -6.71 -8.32
CA LEU A 157 14.99 -6.16 -8.56
C LEU A 157 15.90 -6.25 -7.33
N TYR A 158 15.45 -6.87 -6.23
CA TYR A 158 16.22 -6.94 -4.98
C TYR A 158 17.57 -7.64 -5.16
N ILE A 159 17.56 -8.84 -5.75
CA ILE A 159 18.77 -9.62 -6.04
C ILE A 159 19.65 -8.89 -7.07
N TRP A 160 19.05 -8.37 -8.15
CA TRP A 160 19.75 -7.58 -9.18
C TRP A 160 20.50 -6.37 -8.61
N ILE A 161 19.80 -5.50 -7.90
CA ILE A 161 20.38 -4.27 -7.33
C ILE A 161 21.48 -4.63 -6.33
N THR A 162 21.28 -5.65 -5.50
CA THR A 162 22.28 -6.10 -4.54
C THR A 162 23.53 -6.65 -5.24
N ASN A 163 23.36 -7.51 -6.25
CA ASN A 163 24.47 -8.04 -7.06
C ASN A 163 25.26 -6.94 -7.77
N ILE A 164 24.58 -5.98 -8.43
CA ILE A 164 25.22 -4.87 -9.15
C ILE A 164 26.07 -4.00 -8.21
N ASN A 165 25.53 -3.64 -7.04
CA ASN A 165 26.29 -2.86 -6.07
C ASN A 165 27.48 -3.67 -5.51
N ILE A 166 27.31 -4.96 -5.19
CA ILE A 166 28.42 -5.83 -4.73
C ILE A 166 29.54 -5.94 -5.77
N SER A 167 29.21 -6.12 -7.05
CA SER A 167 30.20 -6.22 -8.14
C SER A 167 31.10 -4.99 -8.29
N SER A 168 30.74 -3.87 -7.67
CA SER A 168 31.48 -2.61 -7.76
C SER A 168 32.67 -2.53 -6.80
N PHE A 169 32.73 -3.45 -5.84
CA PHE A 169 33.85 -3.66 -4.91
C PHE A 169 34.26 -5.14 -4.80
N ASP A 170 33.75 -5.99 -5.70
CA ASP A 170 34.10 -7.40 -5.82
C ASP A 170 35.46 -7.53 -6.52
N CYS A 171 36.49 -7.83 -5.74
CA CYS A 171 37.86 -7.99 -6.22
C CYS A 171 38.37 -9.38 -5.86
N PHE A 172 39.20 -9.94 -6.75
CA PHE A 172 39.88 -11.22 -6.57
C PHE A 172 41.39 -11.00 -6.49
N VAL A 173 42.14 -12.00 -6.02
CA VAL A 173 43.61 -11.98 -6.02
C VAL A 173 44.09 -12.94 -7.10
N ASP A 174 45.04 -12.49 -7.91
CA ASP A 174 45.64 -13.27 -9.00
C ASP A 174 46.95 -13.97 -8.53
N GLU A 175 47.58 -14.77 -9.40
CA GLU A 175 48.82 -15.51 -9.08
C GLU A 175 49.98 -14.58 -8.63
N ASP A 176 50.01 -13.33 -9.10
CA ASP A 176 50.99 -12.29 -8.74
C ASP A 176 50.71 -11.58 -7.39
N GLU A 177 49.81 -12.12 -6.55
CA GLU A 177 49.29 -11.52 -5.30
C GLU A 177 48.60 -10.15 -5.45
N LEU A 178 48.44 -9.65 -6.68
CA LEU A 178 47.73 -8.41 -6.98
C LEU A 178 46.21 -8.62 -6.91
N SER A 179 45.50 -7.63 -6.35
CA SER A 179 44.04 -7.67 -6.32
C SER A 179 43.44 -6.96 -7.53
N HIS A 180 42.74 -7.70 -8.38
CA HIS A 180 42.09 -7.22 -9.59
C HIS A 180 40.57 -7.09 -9.39
N TRP A 181 39.97 -6.08 -10.01
CA TRP A 181 38.52 -5.87 -9.93
C TRP A 181 37.78 -6.85 -10.86
N ARG A 182 36.81 -7.62 -10.34
CA ARG A 182 36.18 -8.69 -11.12
C ARG A 182 35.36 -8.18 -12.32
N ALA A 183 34.81 -6.97 -12.25
CA ALA A 183 34.11 -6.40 -13.40
C ALA A 183 35.04 -6.04 -14.56
N ASP A 184 36.31 -5.74 -14.27
CA ASP A 184 37.31 -5.35 -15.26
C ASP A 184 38.73 -5.68 -14.77
N PRO A 185 39.28 -6.85 -15.15
CA PRO A 185 40.58 -7.32 -14.67
C PRO A 185 41.76 -6.39 -14.99
N ASP A 186 41.65 -5.48 -15.96
CA ASP A 186 42.67 -4.46 -16.26
C ASP A 186 42.94 -3.52 -15.06
N ILE A 187 42.02 -3.43 -14.09
CA ILE A 187 42.08 -2.47 -12.98
C ILE A 187 42.51 -3.16 -11.68
N ILE A 188 43.65 -2.72 -11.15
CA ILE A 188 44.07 -3.03 -9.78
C ILE A 188 43.13 -2.34 -8.78
N CYS A 189 42.55 -3.14 -7.90
CA CYS A 189 41.51 -2.75 -6.97
C CYS A 189 41.98 -1.68 -5.97
N PHE A 190 41.23 -0.58 -5.86
CA PHE A 190 41.43 0.55 -4.94
C PHE A 190 42.76 1.32 -5.05
N LYS A 191 43.54 1.11 -6.12
CA LYS A 191 44.85 1.73 -6.28
C LYS A 191 44.80 3.00 -7.14
N ASP A 192 44.78 2.84 -8.47
CA ASP A 192 45.04 3.93 -9.41
C ASP A 192 43.77 4.46 -10.13
N ASN A 193 42.61 3.80 -9.96
CA ASN A 193 41.38 4.16 -10.67
C ASN A 193 40.32 4.84 -9.78
N ILE A 194 40.26 6.18 -9.87
CA ILE A 194 39.28 7.03 -9.17
C ILE A 194 37.83 6.61 -9.45
N LEU A 195 37.52 6.18 -10.69
CA LEU A 195 36.16 5.78 -11.06
C LEU A 195 35.70 4.53 -10.31
N GLN A 196 36.61 3.57 -10.09
CA GLN A 196 36.33 2.38 -9.30
C GLN A 196 36.12 2.74 -7.82
N ILE A 197 37.00 3.57 -7.25
CA ILE A 197 36.92 4.00 -5.84
C ILE A 197 35.60 4.73 -5.57
N VAL A 198 35.25 5.72 -6.41
CA VAL A 198 33.98 6.46 -6.31
C VAL A 198 32.78 5.53 -6.52
N GLY A 199 32.85 4.63 -7.51
CA GLY A 199 31.82 3.63 -7.78
C GLY A 199 31.57 2.69 -6.59
N ALA A 200 32.62 2.23 -5.92
CA ALA A 200 32.56 1.39 -4.73
C ALA A 200 31.95 2.14 -3.53
N VAL A 201 32.38 3.38 -3.26
CA VAL A 201 31.82 4.21 -2.17
C VAL A 201 30.32 4.45 -2.38
N ILE A 202 29.91 4.81 -3.59
CA ILE A 202 28.49 4.99 -3.94
C ILE A 202 27.73 3.66 -3.80
N ALA A 203 28.31 2.54 -4.23
CA ALA A 203 27.67 1.23 -4.12
C ALA A 203 27.47 0.77 -2.66
N ILE A 204 28.42 1.07 -1.75
CA ILE A 204 28.30 0.80 -0.32
C ILE A 204 27.19 1.66 0.30
N ILE A 205 27.14 2.96 -0.02
CA ILE A 205 26.08 3.87 0.45
C ILE A 205 24.70 3.41 -0.06
N ASN A 206 24.59 3.10 -1.36
CA ASN A 206 23.39 2.52 -1.98
C ASN A 206 22.92 1.28 -1.22
N LEU A 207 23.83 0.35 -0.97
CA LEU A 207 23.51 -0.93 -0.34
C LEU A 207 23.04 -0.75 1.10
N ILE A 208 23.66 0.15 1.89
CA ILE A 208 23.21 0.50 3.24
C ILE A 208 21.80 1.11 3.20
N VAL A 209 21.58 2.13 2.37
CA VAL A 209 20.28 2.81 2.24
C VAL A 209 19.19 1.83 1.77
N PHE A 210 19.48 1.02 0.75
CA PHE A 210 18.55 0.06 0.19
C PHE A 210 18.17 -1.04 1.19
N PHE A 211 19.16 -1.58 1.91
CA PHE A 211 18.96 -2.61 2.94
C PHE A 211 18.15 -2.07 4.11
N SER A 212 18.53 -0.92 4.69
CA SER A 212 17.80 -0.27 5.77
C SER A 212 16.36 0.04 5.36
N MET A 213 16.15 0.58 4.16
CA MET A 213 14.82 0.88 3.64
C MET A 213 14.01 -0.39 3.38
N SER A 214 14.62 -1.48 2.91
CA SER A 214 13.97 -2.78 2.77
C SER A 214 13.45 -3.32 4.10
N ILE A 215 14.24 -3.22 5.17
CA ILE A 215 13.82 -3.62 6.53
C ILE A 215 12.61 -2.78 6.96
N VAL A 216 12.70 -1.44 6.90
CA VAL A 216 11.62 -0.56 7.35
C VAL A 216 10.33 -0.79 6.55
N LEU A 217 10.42 -0.91 5.22
CA LEU A 217 9.26 -1.16 4.36
C LEU A 217 8.61 -2.52 4.63
N ASN A 218 9.37 -3.60 4.82
CA ASN A 218 8.82 -4.92 5.12
C ASN A 218 8.21 -5.01 6.53
N ILE A 219 8.79 -4.31 7.52
CA ILE A 219 8.24 -4.23 8.87
C ILE A 219 6.93 -3.43 8.89
N ALA A 220 6.85 -2.32 8.15
CA ALA A 220 5.72 -1.38 8.20
C ALA A 220 4.59 -1.73 7.23
N ILE A 221 4.90 -2.14 6.00
CA ILE A 221 3.93 -2.27 4.90
C ILE A 221 3.61 -3.74 4.65
N TYR A 222 2.55 -4.21 5.32
CA TYR A 222 2.01 -5.55 5.11
C TYR A 222 0.48 -5.57 5.14
N ASN A 223 -0.12 -6.53 4.44
CA ASN A 223 -1.57 -6.69 4.40
C ASN A 223 -2.02 -7.62 5.52
N HIS A 224 -2.63 -7.05 6.57
CA HIS A 224 -3.05 -7.76 7.77
C HIS A 224 -4.55 -8.14 7.75
N ASN A 225 -5.19 -8.15 6.58
CA ASN A 225 -6.58 -8.56 6.44
C ASN A 225 -6.69 -10.10 6.29
N PRO A 226 -7.05 -10.87 7.34
CA PRO A 226 -7.06 -12.34 7.30
C PRO A 226 -8.13 -12.94 6.38
N LYS A 227 -9.06 -12.12 5.86
CA LYS A 227 -10.25 -12.59 5.13
C LYS A 227 -10.17 -12.33 3.63
N ASN A 228 -9.66 -11.15 3.23
CA ASN A 228 -9.62 -10.66 1.85
C ASN A 228 -8.28 -9.97 1.49
N GLY A 229 -7.21 -10.15 2.29
CA GLY A 229 -5.90 -9.51 2.09
C GLY A 229 -5.04 -10.08 0.95
N GLY A 230 -5.54 -11.09 0.24
CA GLY A 230 -4.81 -11.79 -0.83
C GLY A 230 -3.83 -12.83 -0.31
N LEU A 231 -3.09 -13.45 -1.23
CA LEU A 231 -2.15 -14.54 -0.97
C LEU A 231 -1.16 -14.17 0.16
N LEU A 232 -0.37 -13.11 -0.02
CA LEU A 232 0.73 -12.73 0.88
C LEU A 232 0.30 -11.93 2.11
N SER A 233 -0.95 -12.11 2.57
CA SER A 233 -1.45 -11.51 3.80
C SER A 233 -0.89 -12.21 5.05
N CYS A 234 -0.48 -11.43 6.04
CA CYS A 234 0.21 -11.88 7.24
C CYS A 234 -0.14 -11.00 8.46
N PRO A 235 -0.04 -11.54 9.69
CA PRO A 235 -0.35 -10.82 10.92
C PRO A 235 0.76 -9.84 11.33
N ASN A 236 2.01 -10.05 10.90
CA ASN A 236 3.13 -9.13 11.12
C ASN A 236 4.14 -9.15 9.94
N GLY A 237 4.86 -8.05 9.74
CA GLY A 237 5.92 -7.91 8.74
C GLY A 237 7.29 -8.46 9.15
N VAL A 238 7.42 -8.99 10.37
CA VAL A 238 8.70 -9.42 10.96
C VAL A 238 9.32 -10.56 10.15
N PHE A 239 8.52 -11.55 9.73
CA PHE A 239 9.04 -12.67 8.94
C PHE A 239 9.56 -12.25 7.56
N ALA A 240 8.84 -11.39 6.83
CA ALA A 240 9.29 -10.89 5.54
C ALA A 240 10.62 -10.13 5.66
N SER A 241 10.79 -9.38 6.74
CA SER A 241 12.02 -8.65 7.05
C SER A 241 13.17 -9.60 7.37
N PHE A 242 12.92 -10.65 8.16
CA PHE A 242 13.90 -11.71 8.46
C PHE A 242 14.31 -12.48 7.20
N GLN A 243 13.36 -12.80 6.32
CA GLN A 243 13.63 -13.44 5.03
C GLN A 243 14.52 -12.55 4.15
N ASN A 244 14.24 -11.24 4.05
CA ASN A 244 15.08 -10.31 3.29
C ASN A 244 16.50 -10.17 3.87
N ILE A 245 16.65 -10.15 5.20
CA ILE A 245 17.97 -10.11 5.85
C ILE A 245 18.78 -11.37 5.53
N MET A 246 18.16 -12.55 5.58
CA MET A 246 18.81 -13.82 5.24
C MET A 246 19.13 -13.93 3.74
N LEU A 247 18.24 -13.44 2.87
CA LEU A 247 18.50 -13.37 1.42
C LEU A 247 19.69 -12.45 1.11
N PHE A 248 19.76 -11.28 1.73
CA PHE A 248 20.89 -10.36 1.61
C PHE A 248 22.21 -11.02 2.04
N GLY A 249 22.21 -11.70 3.19
CA GLY A 249 23.35 -12.47 3.68
C GLY A 249 23.80 -13.55 2.68
N ASN A 250 22.86 -14.31 2.11
CA ASN A 250 23.18 -15.33 1.11
C ASN A 250 23.77 -14.74 -0.18
N ILE A 251 23.25 -13.62 -0.69
CA ILE A 251 23.83 -12.94 -1.86
C ILE A 251 25.29 -12.55 -1.56
N PHE A 252 25.54 -11.96 -0.39
CA PHE A 252 26.90 -11.57 0.04
C PHE A 252 27.82 -12.79 0.15
N ILE A 253 27.36 -13.89 0.77
CA ILE A 253 28.09 -15.16 0.90
C ILE A 253 28.43 -15.76 -0.47
N VAL A 254 27.47 -15.81 -1.40
CA VAL A 254 27.65 -16.39 -2.74
C VAL A 254 28.74 -15.65 -3.53
N ARG A 255 28.81 -14.33 -3.38
CA ARG A 255 29.78 -13.47 -4.07
C ARG A 255 31.15 -13.44 -3.38
N MET A 256 31.19 -13.31 -2.05
CA MET A 256 32.43 -13.06 -1.28
C MET A 256 33.17 -14.33 -0.85
N LEU A 257 32.48 -15.42 -0.53
CA LEU A 257 33.12 -16.70 -0.13
C LEU A 257 33.46 -17.59 -1.33
N TYR A 258 33.83 -17.00 -2.48
CA TYR A 258 34.04 -17.72 -3.72
C TYR A 258 35.20 -18.74 -3.64
N GLY A 259 36.28 -18.43 -2.91
CA GLY A 259 37.40 -19.34 -2.70
C GLY A 259 37.16 -20.44 -1.65
N TRP A 260 36.02 -20.42 -0.94
CA TRP A 260 35.70 -21.34 0.17
C TRP A 260 34.39 -22.10 -0.13
N PRO A 261 34.32 -22.90 -1.23
CA PRO A 261 33.07 -23.47 -1.75
C PRO A 261 32.33 -24.37 -0.74
N PHE A 262 33.06 -25.12 0.08
CA PHE A 262 32.48 -25.92 1.15
C PHE A 262 31.65 -25.07 2.13
N TRP A 263 32.21 -23.96 2.62
CA TRP A 263 31.54 -23.09 3.57
C TRP A 263 30.40 -22.29 2.92
N ARG A 264 30.56 -21.86 1.67
CA ARG A 264 29.50 -21.26 0.86
C ARG A 264 28.29 -22.19 0.75
N GLY A 265 28.51 -23.47 0.42
CA GLY A 265 27.48 -24.51 0.40
C GLY A 265 26.82 -24.75 1.75
N VAL A 266 27.62 -24.92 2.82
CA VAL A 266 27.12 -25.14 4.19
C VAL A 266 26.19 -24.01 4.65
N VAL A 267 26.55 -22.74 4.44
CA VAL A 267 25.70 -21.63 4.90
C VAL A 267 24.46 -21.46 4.02
N ASN A 268 24.58 -21.55 2.68
CA ASN A 268 23.43 -21.44 1.78
C ASN A 268 22.35 -22.52 2.07
N VAL A 269 22.78 -23.77 2.26
CA VAL A 269 21.89 -24.89 2.60
C VAL A 269 21.36 -24.76 4.03
N GLY A 270 22.21 -24.36 4.99
CA GLY A 270 21.82 -24.13 6.38
C GLY A 270 20.75 -23.05 6.55
N VAL A 271 20.88 -21.91 5.86
CA VAL A 271 19.89 -20.82 5.84
C VAL A 271 18.58 -21.28 5.20
N SER A 272 18.64 -22.03 4.09
CA SER A 272 17.46 -22.63 3.47
C SER A 272 16.69 -23.56 4.43
N ILE A 273 17.40 -24.47 5.12
CA ILE A 273 16.80 -25.39 6.11
C ILE A 273 16.19 -24.60 7.27
N LEU A 274 16.90 -23.60 7.81
CA LEU A 274 16.44 -22.77 8.92
C LEU A 274 15.13 -22.04 8.58
N ILE A 275 15.05 -21.44 7.39
CA ILE A 275 13.85 -20.73 6.92
C ILE A 275 12.69 -21.72 6.66
N CYS A 276 12.97 -22.88 6.04
CA CYS A 276 11.97 -23.93 5.85
C CYS A 276 11.39 -24.41 7.19
N VAL A 277 12.24 -24.68 8.20
CA VAL A 277 11.82 -25.08 9.55
C VAL A 277 10.98 -23.99 10.21
N TYR A 278 11.39 -22.72 10.11
CA TYR A 278 10.61 -21.59 10.62
C TYR A 278 9.21 -21.51 9.98
N LEU A 279 9.15 -21.58 8.64
CA LEU A 279 7.92 -21.55 7.85
C LEU A 279 6.97 -22.70 8.24
N ILE A 280 7.49 -23.92 8.36
CA ILE A 280 6.72 -25.09 8.78
C ILE A 280 6.16 -24.87 10.19
N VAL A 281 7.01 -24.57 11.18
CA VAL A 281 6.66 -24.52 12.60
C VAL A 281 5.73 -23.36 12.93
N LYS A 282 6.07 -22.13 12.51
CA LYS A 282 5.38 -20.89 12.90
C LYS A 282 4.25 -20.49 11.96
N GLN A 283 4.33 -20.86 10.67
CA GLN A 283 3.37 -20.47 9.62
C GLN A 283 3.08 -18.96 9.63
N PRO A 284 4.02 -18.11 9.21
CA PRO A 284 3.87 -16.65 9.29
C PRO A 284 2.70 -16.11 8.47
N TYR A 285 2.37 -16.67 7.31
CA TYR A 285 1.26 -16.17 6.49
C TYR A 285 -0.09 -16.72 6.95
N TYR A 286 -1.16 -15.97 6.68
CA TYR A 286 -2.51 -16.46 6.91
C TYR A 286 -2.78 -17.71 6.05
N SER A 287 -2.68 -17.59 4.72
CA SER A 287 -3.06 -18.66 3.77
C SER A 287 -2.09 -19.85 3.77
N PHE A 288 -2.64 -21.07 3.67
CA PHE A 288 -1.87 -22.30 3.44
C PHE A 288 -0.95 -22.18 2.22
N MET A 289 -1.50 -21.69 1.10
CA MET A 289 -0.79 -21.64 -0.17
C MET A 289 0.47 -20.76 -0.08
N SER A 290 0.42 -19.68 0.68
CA SER A 290 1.54 -18.74 0.82
C SER A 290 2.67 -19.31 1.66
N ASN A 291 2.35 -19.94 2.80
CA ASN A 291 3.35 -20.67 3.59
C ASN A 291 4.00 -21.79 2.76
N PHE A 292 3.21 -22.51 1.95
CA PHE A 292 3.72 -23.54 1.05
C PHE A 292 4.61 -22.98 -0.06
N LEU A 293 4.20 -21.91 -0.76
CA LEU A 293 4.98 -21.27 -1.83
C LEU A 293 6.29 -20.66 -1.31
N SER A 294 6.29 -20.04 -0.12
CA SER A 294 7.53 -19.58 0.51
C SER A 294 8.45 -20.75 0.88
N THR A 295 7.88 -21.89 1.32
CA THR A 295 8.70 -23.08 1.63
C THR A 295 9.29 -23.69 0.35
N LEU A 296 8.49 -23.78 -0.71
CA LEU A 296 8.87 -24.21 -2.06
C LEU A 296 10.09 -23.42 -2.57
N GLN A 297 10.04 -22.08 -2.49
CA GLN A 297 11.12 -21.19 -2.90
C GLN A 297 12.46 -21.52 -2.24
N TRP A 298 12.49 -21.60 -0.90
CA TRP A 298 13.71 -21.91 -0.16
C TRP A 298 14.15 -23.37 -0.35
N THR A 299 13.22 -24.30 -0.53
CA THR A 299 13.49 -25.72 -0.83
C THR A 299 14.24 -25.89 -2.14
N ILE A 300 13.76 -25.24 -3.21
CA ILE A 300 14.43 -25.26 -4.53
C ILE A 300 15.84 -24.67 -4.39
N PHE A 301 15.96 -23.47 -3.83
CA PHE A 301 17.25 -22.81 -3.63
C PHE A 301 18.27 -23.70 -2.87
N GLY A 302 17.86 -24.31 -1.75
CA GLY A 302 18.75 -25.16 -0.96
C GLY A 302 19.14 -26.46 -1.67
N SER A 303 18.19 -27.09 -2.38
CA SER A 303 18.43 -28.32 -3.15
C SER A 303 19.40 -28.07 -4.31
N MET A 304 19.18 -26.98 -5.06
CA MET A 304 20.02 -26.59 -6.18
C MET A 304 21.40 -26.13 -5.71
N SER A 305 21.49 -25.36 -4.62
CA SER A 305 22.79 -24.95 -4.05
C SER A 305 23.62 -26.16 -3.64
N LEU A 306 23.03 -27.11 -2.90
CA LEU A 306 23.72 -28.33 -2.45
C LEU A 306 24.31 -29.11 -3.63
N CYS A 307 23.50 -29.39 -4.65
CA CYS A 307 23.95 -30.19 -5.78
C CYS A 307 24.91 -29.44 -6.69
N SER A 308 24.76 -28.12 -6.86
CA SER A 308 25.66 -27.33 -7.72
C SER A 308 27.06 -27.22 -7.14
N GLU A 309 27.21 -26.98 -5.83
CA GLU A 309 28.52 -26.99 -5.17
C GLU A 309 29.25 -28.33 -5.36
N ILE A 310 28.53 -29.45 -5.19
CA ILE A 310 29.07 -30.79 -5.47
C ILE A 310 29.45 -30.92 -6.95
N GLY A 311 28.58 -30.48 -7.86
CA GLY A 311 28.83 -30.46 -9.31
C GLY A 311 30.12 -29.75 -9.68
N TYR A 312 30.33 -28.53 -9.18
CA TYR A 312 31.54 -27.75 -9.44
C TYR A 312 32.82 -28.41 -8.90
N THR A 313 32.76 -29.08 -7.73
CA THR A 313 33.92 -29.85 -7.24
C THR A 313 34.30 -31.02 -8.17
N PHE A 314 33.31 -31.69 -8.77
CA PHE A 314 33.57 -32.75 -9.76
C PHE A 314 33.98 -32.20 -11.14
N GLU A 315 33.48 -31.04 -11.56
CA GLU A 315 33.90 -30.35 -12.79
C GLU A 315 35.38 -29.96 -12.72
N GLY A 316 35.86 -29.42 -11.60
CA GLY A 316 37.28 -29.13 -11.39
C GLY A 316 38.17 -30.39 -11.39
N LEU A 317 37.71 -31.49 -10.79
CA LEU A 317 38.47 -32.75 -10.74
C LEU A 317 38.56 -33.48 -12.10
N MET A 318 37.54 -33.35 -12.96
CA MET A 318 37.48 -34.07 -14.24
C MET A 318 37.63 -33.17 -15.48
N ASN A 319 37.83 -31.87 -15.29
CA ASN A 319 37.94 -30.84 -16.34
C ASN A 319 36.86 -30.95 -17.42
N ASN A 320 35.62 -31.21 -16.99
CA ASN A 320 34.47 -31.50 -17.85
C ASN A 320 33.19 -30.99 -17.19
N ILE A 321 32.32 -30.33 -17.95
CA ILE A 321 31.05 -29.73 -17.52
C ILE A 321 29.93 -30.76 -17.26
N ALA A 322 30.08 -31.98 -17.78
CA ALA A 322 29.08 -33.05 -17.64
C ALA A 322 28.60 -33.32 -16.19
N PRO A 323 29.46 -33.34 -15.15
CA PRO A 323 29.03 -33.56 -13.76
C PRO A 323 28.12 -32.46 -13.26
N THR A 324 28.46 -31.18 -13.51
CA THR A 324 27.64 -30.02 -13.13
C THR A 324 26.24 -30.12 -13.72
N ILE A 325 26.12 -30.50 -15.00
CA ILE A 325 24.82 -30.73 -15.65
C ILE A 325 24.05 -31.89 -14.99
N VAL A 326 24.71 -33.02 -14.72
CA VAL A 326 24.10 -34.18 -14.04
C VAL A 326 23.62 -33.82 -12.63
N PHE A 327 24.44 -33.10 -11.85
CA PHE A 327 24.07 -32.67 -10.50
C PHE A 327 22.94 -31.63 -10.49
N ILE A 328 22.83 -30.77 -11.49
CA ILE A 328 21.66 -29.88 -11.69
C ILE A 328 20.36 -30.69 -11.88
N PHE A 329 20.39 -31.79 -12.63
CA PHE A 329 19.25 -32.70 -12.74
C PHE A 329 18.94 -33.43 -11.42
N ILE A 330 19.98 -33.91 -10.70
CA ILE A 330 19.82 -34.54 -9.39
C ILE A 330 19.20 -33.55 -8.37
N GLY A 331 19.66 -32.30 -8.33
CA GLY A 331 19.13 -31.25 -7.48
C GLY A 331 17.67 -30.91 -7.80
N SER A 332 17.30 -30.95 -9.08
CA SER A 332 15.91 -30.79 -9.52
C SER A 332 15.01 -31.94 -9.02
N ILE A 333 15.48 -33.19 -9.08
CA ILE A 333 14.76 -34.36 -8.55
C ILE A 333 14.64 -34.29 -7.01
N LEU A 334 15.73 -33.91 -6.32
CA LEU A 334 15.76 -33.70 -4.88
C LEU A 334 14.73 -32.64 -4.45
N ALA A 335 14.69 -31.51 -5.16
CA ALA A 335 13.73 -30.44 -4.93
C ALA A 335 12.29 -30.96 -5.05
N VAL A 336 11.94 -31.71 -6.10
CA VAL A 336 10.60 -32.30 -6.27
C VAL A 336 10.23 -33.20 -5.09
N GLY A 337 11.13 -34.08 -4.63
CA GLY A 337 10.90 -34.92 -3.45
C GLY A 337 10.64 -34.10 -2.17
N MET A 338 11.48 -33.09 -1.93
CA MET A 338 11.35 -32.20 -0.77
C MET A 338 10.09 -31.33 -0.81
N ILE A 339 9.59 -30.96 -1.99
CA ILE A 339 8.33 -30.22 -2.16
C ILE A 339 7.13 -31.04 -1.66
N PHE A 340 7.07 -32.34 -1.97
CA PHE A 340 6.02 -33.23 -1.45
C PHE A 340 6.10 -33.38 0.08
N LEU A 341 7.31 -33.54 0.61
CA LEU A 341 7.54 -33.60 2.07
C LEU A 341 7.08 -32.30 2.76
N ASN A 342 7.48 -31.15 2.24
CA ASN A 342 7.12 -29.85 2.80
C ASN A 342 5.62 -29.56 2.68
N TRP A 343 4.96 -29.97 1.58
CA TRP A 343 3.51 -29.92 1.49
C TRP A 343 2.83 -30.71 2.61
N TYR A 344 3.30 -31.93 2.88
CA TYR A 344 2.78 -32.77 3.95
C TYR A 344 3.01 -32.13 5.32
N LEU A 345 4.24 -31.68 5.62
CA LEU A 345 4.62 -31.10 6.91
C LEU A 345 3.87 -29.79 7.20
N VAL A 346 3.80 -28.86 6.24
CA VAL A 346 3.02 -27.61 6.40
C VAL A 346 1.54 -27.92 6.63
N ARG A 347 0.97 -28.88 5.89
CA ARG A 347 -0.45 -29.25 6.01
C ARG A 347 -0.76 -30.00 7.31
N PHE A 348 0.16 -30.82 7.80
CA PHE A 348 0.08 -31.50 9.09
C PHE A 348 0.13 -30.50 10.24
N GLN A 349 1.15 -29.62 10.24
CA GLN A 349 1.33 -28.59 11.27
C GLN A 349 0.17 -27.57 11.27
N GLN A 350 -0.38 -27.22 10.11
CA GLN A 350 -1.56 -26.35 10.03
C GLN A 350 -2.76 -26.97 10.77
N LYS A 351 -3.03 -28.27 10.56
CA LYS A 351 -4.10 -28.97 11.28
C LYS A 351 -3.84 -29.05 12.78
N ARG A 352 -2.58 -29.19 13.21
CA ARG A 352 -2.18 -29.24 14.62
C ARG A 352 -2.29 -27.89 15.33
N LEU A 353 -2.11 -26.78 14.60
CA LEU A 353 -2.24 -25.43 15.15
C LEU A 353 -3.70 -25.02 15.43
N PHE A 354 -4.67 -25.55 14.68
CA PHE A 354 -6.09 -25.25 14.88
C PHE A 354 -6.61 -25.82 16.21
N LEU A 355 -7.32 -25.00 17.00
CA LEU A 355 -7.94 -25.44 18.25
C LEU A 355 -9.26 -26.20 17.98
N LEU A 356 -9.16 -27.35 17.30
CA LEU A 356 -10.29 -28.19 16.88
C LEU A 356 -10.07 -29.66 17.23
N ASN A 357 -11.06 -30.29 17.85
CA ASN A 357 -11.06 -31.73 18.10
C ASN A 357 -11.62 -32.47 16.87
N LYS A 358 -10.78 -33.26 16.17
CA LYS A 358 -11.13 -33.99 14.94
C LYS A 358 -11.86 -33.14 13.88
N GLY A 359 -11.52 -31.85 13.80
CA GLY A 359 -12.14 -30.90 12.86
C GLY A 359 -13.49 -30.31 13.29
N LYS A 360 -13.90 -30.49 14.55
CA LYS A 360 -15.05 -29.83 15.19
C LYS A 360 -14.57 -28.91 16.33
N PRO A 361 -15.35 -27.91 16.78
CA PRO A 361 -15.03 -27.12 17.97
C PRO A 361 -14.88 -28.02 19.20
N TYR A 362 -14.02 -27.64 20.16
CA TYR A 362 -13.93 -28.36 21.45
C TYR A 362 -15.17 -28.17 22.31
N ILE A 363 -15.87 -27.05 22.13
CA ILE A 363 -17.00 -26.60 22.94
C ILE A 363 -18.22 -26.47 22.02
N ASN A 364 -19.37 -27.00 22.46
CA ASN A 364 -20.63 -26.80 21.75
C ASN A 364 -21.19 -25.41 22.10
N THR A 365 -21.10 -24.45 21.19
CA THR A 365 -21.59 -23.08 21.42
C THR A 365 -23.12 -22.95 21.51
N ARG A 366 -23.86 -24.07 21.43
CA ARG A 366 -25.32 -24.13 21.56
C ARG A 366 -25.82 -24.64 22.92
N SER A 367 -24.95 -25.13 23.80
CA SER A 367 -25.31 -25.48 25.18
C SER A 367 -25.14 -24.26 26.07
N GLU A 368 -26.09 -23.96 26.95
CA GLU A 368 -26.05 -22.75 27.81
C GLU A 368 -24.79 -22.69 28.70
N ASP A 369 -24.29 -23.84 29.16
CA ASP A 369 -23.08 -23.99 29.97
C ASP A 369 -21.75 -23.80 29.22
N PHE A 370 -21.75 -23.45 27.93
CA PHE A 370 -20.51 -23.39 27.13
C PHE A 370 -19.43 -22.46 27.71
N LYS A 371 -19.86 -21.43 28.47
CA LYS A 371 -18.98 -20.46 29.15
C LYS A 371 -18.16 -21.10 30.29
N ASN A 372 -18.61 -22.23 30.83
CA ASN A 372 -17.99 -22.97 31.94
C ASN A 372 -17.05 -24.10 31.45
N GLN A 373 -17.06 -24.45 30.16
CA GLN A 373 -16.17 -25.49 29.60
C GLN A 373 -14.75 -24.95 29.36
N SER A 374 -13.75 -25.66 29.90
CA SER A 374 -12.35 -25.24 29.79
C SER A 374 -11.74 -25.60 28.42
N LEU A 375 -11.12 -24.60 27.77
CA LEU A 375 -10.29 -24.82 26.59
C LEU A 375 -8.92 -25.41 26.95
N PRO A 376 -8.25 -26.13 26.02
CA PRO A 376 -6.85 -26.52 26.19
C PRO A 376 -5.97 -25.29 26.49
N LYS A 377 -5.12 -25.38 27.52
CA LYS A 377 -4.32 -24.25 28.02
C LYS A 377 -3.25 -23.80 27.01
N GLN A 378 -3.58 -22.85 26.14
CA GLN A 378 -2.58 -22.09 25.37
C GLN A 378 -1.74 -21.24 26.33
N LYS A 379 -0.42 -21.53 26.41
CA LYS A 379 0.53 -20.79 27.27
C LYS A 379 0.98 -19.47 26.65
N ASP A 380 1.20 -19.47 25.33
CA ASP A 380 1.73 -18.32 24.59
C ASP A 380 0.60 -17.55 23.88
N PRO A 381 0.53 -16.20 24.02
CA PRO A 381 -0.47 -15.38 23.32
C PRO A 381 -0.40 -15.51 21.79
N THR A 382 0.81 -15.70 21.26
CA THR A 382 1.08 -15.77 19.81
C THR A 382 0.47 -17.01 19.14
N LEU A 383 0.07 -18.03 19.90
CA LEU A 383 -0.59 -19.23 19.37
C LEU A 383 -2.11 -19.05 19.17
N VAL A 384 -2.70 -17.99 19.75
CA VAL A 384 -4.15 -17.74 19.68
C VAL A 384 -4.58 -17.45 18.24
N GLU A 385 -3.89 -16.54 17.53
CA GLU A 385 -4.20 -16.19 16.15
C GLU A 385 -4.13 -17.41 15.21
N PRO A 386 -3.01 -18.17 15.11
CA PRO A 386 -2.92 -19.40 14.32
C PRO A 386 -4.06 -20.39 14.61
N SER A 387 -4.46 -20.49 15.87
CA SER A 387 -5.50 -21.43 16.30
C SER A 387 -6.90 -21.09 15.81
N THR A 388 -7.16 -19.83 15.45
CA THR A 388 -8.43 -19.35 14.88
C THR A 388 -8.46 -19.30 13.35
N ARG A 389 -7.33 -19.59 12.68
CA ARG A 389 -7.21 -19.54 11.21
C ARG A 389 -8.09 -20.53 10.45
N PHE A 390 -8.74 -21.49 11.13
CA PHE A 390 -9.79 -22.32 10.53
C PHE A 390 -10.89 -21.48 9.84
N LEU A 391 -11.15 -20.25 10.34
CA LEU A 391 -12.07 -19.27 9.75
C LEU A 391 -11.68 -18.82 8.33
N GLN A 392 -10.45 -19.05 7.86
CA GLN A 392 -10.09 -18.79 6.47
C GLN A 392 -10.88 -19.69 5.52
N ASN A 393 -11.18 -20.93 5.91
CA ASN A 393 -12.04 -21.80 5.13
C ASN A 393 -13.46 -21.23 5.11
N LYS A 394 -13.96 -20.85 3.93
CA LYS A 394 -15.31 -20.27 3.75
C LYS A 394 -16.41 -21.13 4.37
N LYS A 395 -16.27 -22.46 4.39
CA LYS A 395 -17.25 -23.40 4.97
C LYS A 395 -17.38 -23.29 6.51
N MET A 396 -16.34 -22.80 7.19
CA MET A 396 -16.26 -22.66 8.66
C MET A 396 -16.59 -21.24 9.13
N ARG A 397 -17.15 -20.37 8.28
CA ARG A 397 -17.55 -18.98 8.63
C ARG A 397 -19.02 -18.86 9.03
N LYS A 398 -19.60 -19.91 9.64
CA LYS A 398 -20.98 -19.89 10.17
C LYS A 398 -21.00 -19.24 11.56
N TYR A 399 -22.17 -18.79 12.02
CA TYR A 399 -22.36 -18.11 13.30
C TYR A 399 -21.70 -18.85 14.48
N ASP A 400 -22.03 -20.13 14.68
CA ASP A 400 -21.46 -21.00 15.75
C ASP A 400 -19.92 -20.95 15.81
N TRP A 401 -19.25 -20.92 14.66
CA TRP A 401 -17.78 -20.90 14.55
C TRP A 401 -17.19 -19.52 14.83
N LEU A 402 -17.95 -18.45 14.56
CA LEU A 402 -17.59 -17.09 14.94
C LEU A 402 -17.74 -16.89 16.45
N VAL A 403 -18.80 -17.42 17.06
CA VAL A 403 -18.98 -17.42 18.53
C VAL A 403 -17.85 -18.20 19.21
N TYR A 404 -17.48 -19.37 18.68
CA TYR A 404 -16.36 -20.16 19.20
C TYR A 404 -15.01 -19.41 19.10
N ALA A 405 -14.75 -18.72 17.99
CA ALA A 405 -13.54 -17.89 17.86
C ALA A 405 -13.56 -16.66 18.80
N ASP A 406 -14.71 -16.00 18.98
CA ASP A 406 -14.89 -14.90 19.94
C ASP A 406 -14.62 -15.38 21.38
N TYR A 407 -15.05 -16.61 21.73
CA TYR A 407 -14.74 -17.26 23.01
C TYR A 407 -13.24 -17.54 23.18
N ILE A 408 -12.56 -18.06 22.15
CA ILE A 408 -11.10 -18.27 22.17
C ILE A 408 -10.36 -16.94 22.45
N TYR A 409 -10.66 -15.88 21.70
CA TYR A 409 -10.00 -14.58 21.89
C TYR A 409 -10.30 -13.96 23.26
N THR A 410 -11.56 -13.97 23.71
CA THR A 410 -11.94 -13.40 25.01
C THR A 410 -11.36 -14.18 26.19
N HIS A 411 -11.27 -15.51 26.10
CA HIS A 411 -10.58 -16.34 27.08
C HIS A 411 -9.06 -16.06 27.11
N ALA A 412 -8.43 -15.88 25.95
CA ALA A 412 -7.01 -15.51 25.86
C ALA A 412 -6.73 -14.12 26.45
N LEU A 413 -7.57 -13.12 26.15
CA LEU A 413 -7.45 -11.76 26.67
C LEU A 413 -7.61 -11.69 28.19
N LYS A 414 -8.49 -12.51 28.79
CA LYS A 414 -8.59 -12.64 30.26
C LYS A 414 -7.27 -13.07 30.90
N ARG A 415 -6.47 -13.89 30.21
CA ARG A 415 -5.18 -14.41 30.67
C ARG A 415 -4.00 -13.46 30.36
N HIS A 416 -4.03 -12.79 29.22
CA HIS A 416 -2.91 -11.96 28.72
C HIS A 416 -3.36 -10.50 28.50
N LYS A 417 -3.82 -9.87 29.59
CA LYS A 417 -4.43 -8.52 29.60
C LYS A 417 -3.53 -7.37 29.09
N HIS A 418 -2.22 -7.60 29.00
CA HIS A 418 -1.24 -6.59 28.61
C HIS A 418 -0.54 -6.88 27.26
N ASP A 419 -0.96 -7.91 26.50
CA ASP A 419 -0.37 -8.16 25.18
C ASP A 419 -1.08 -7.35 24.07
N PRO A 420 -0.48 -6.24 23.56
CA PRO A 420 -1.10 -5.40 22.55
C PRO A 420 -1.33 -6.13 21.22
N TYR A 421 -0.51 -7.16 20.91
CA TYR A 421 -0.65 -7.94 19.68
C TYR A 421 -1.91 -8.79 19.70
N LEU A 422 -2.24 -9.39 20.85
CA LEU A 422 -3.48 -10.14 21.04
C LEU A 422 -4.73 -9.26 20.90
N TYR A 423 -4.72 -8.04 21.45
CA TYR A 423 -5.79 -7.06 21.24
C TYR A 423 -5.95 -6.71 19.76
N PHE A 424 -4.85 -6.42 19.05
CA PHE A 424 -4.89 -6.12 17.62
C PHE A 424 -5.45 -7.29 16.78
N MET A 425 -5.11 -8.54 17.11
CA MET A 425 -5.70 -9.71 16.43
C MET A 425 -7.18 -9.90 16.72
N TYR A 426 -7.61 -9.65 17.96
CA TYR A 426 -9.03 -9.67 18.29
C TYR A 426 -9.81 -8.56 17.56
N ALA A 427 -9.26 -7.34 17.48
CA ALA A 427 -9.85 -6.24 16.73
C ALA A 427 -9.95 -6.55 15.22
N ASN A 428 -8.93 -7.17 14.63
CA ASN A 428 -8.97 -7.66 13.24
C ASN A 428 -10.08 -8.73 13.05
N PHE A 429 -10.22 -9.66 13.99
CA PHE A 429 -11.29 -10.65 13.97
C PHE A 429 -12.68 -9.98 13.99
N LEU A 430 -12.89 -9.03 14.91
CA LEU A 430 -14.14 -8.27 15.02
C LEU A 430 -14.45 -7.47 13.74
N GLN A 431 -13.45 -6.76 13.21
CA GLN A 431 -13.56 -5.93 12.00
C GLN A 431 -13.90 -6.75 10.76
N TYR A 432 -13.14 -7.82 10.49
CA TYR A 432 -13.21 -8.52 9.21
C TYR A 432 -14.20 -9.71 9.23
N TYR A 433 -14.31 -10.44 10.33
CA TYR A 433 -15.22 -11.60 10.42
C TYR A 433 -16.58 -11.23 11.00
N ARG A 434 -16.66 -10.63 12.20
CA ARG A 434 -17.94 -10.21 12.81
C ARG A 434 -18.54 -8.94 12.21
N LYS A 435 -17.76 -8.12 11.48
CA LYS A 435 -18.14 -6.79 10.96
C LYS A 435 -18.56 -5.77 12.03
N ASN A 436 -18.21 -5.99 13.30
CA ASN A 436 -18.51 -5.01 14.35
C ASN A 436 -17.37 -3.99 14.41
N THR A 437 -17.53 -2.89 13.67
CA THR A 437 -16.53 -1.83 13.54
C THR A 437 -16.34 -1.06 14.84
N VAL A 438 -17.42 -0.70 15.53
CA VAL A 438 -17.39 0.07 16.79
C VAL A 438 -16.61 -0.69 17.88
N LYS A 439 -16.91 -1.98 18.09
CA LYS A 439 -16.17 -2.84 19.03
C LYS A 439 -14.73 -3.11 18.57
N ALA A 440 -14.48 -3.18 17.25
CA ALA A 440 -13.10 -3.29 16.76
C ALA A 440 -12.28 -2.03 17.08
N GLN A 441 -12.83 -0.82 16.92
CA GLN A 441 -12.12 0.43 17.25
C GLN A 441 -11.83 0.57 18.75
N SER A 442 -12.76 0.21 19.63
CA SER A 442 -12.47 0.23 21.07
C SER A 442 -11.38 -0.78 21.46
N VAL A 443 -11.32 -1.95 20.81
CA VAL A 443 -10.25 -2.94 21.03
C VAL A 443 -8.91 -2.48 20.41
N TYR A 444 -8.89 -1.81 19.25
CA TYR A 444 -7.67 -1.17 18.72
C TYR A 444 -7.14 -0.10 19.68
N ARG A 445 -8.01 0.69 20.32
CA ARG A 445 -7.62 1.68 21.34
C ARG A 445 -6.94 1.01 22.54
N GLN A 446 -7.47 -0.11 23.03
CA GLN A 446 -6.82 -0.91 24.08
C GLN A 446 -5.46 -1.47 23.64
N ALA A 447 -5.30 -1.85 22.36
CA ALA A 447 -4.00 -2.25 21.83
C ALA A 447 -2.96 -1.11 21.83
N ARG A 448 -3.36 0.16 21.69
CA ARG A 448 -2.47 1.33 21.78
C ARG A 448 -1.94 1.56 23.19
N ILE A 449 -2.81 1.45 24.18
CA ILE A 449 -2.49 1.72 25.60
C ILE A 449 -1.51 0.68 26.15
N ASN A 450 -1.58 -0.57 25.69
CA ASN A 450 -0.72 -1.69 26.13
C ASN A 450 0.71 -1.69 25.50
N ASN A 451 1.33 -0.53 25.31
CA ASN A 451 2.70 -0.35 24.78
C ASN A 451 3.09 -1.23 23.57
N PRO A 452 2.43 -1.07 22.40
CA PRO A 452 2.74 -1.83 21.20
C PRO A 452 4.16 -1.62 20.65
N SER A 453 4.69 -2.68 20.01
CA SER A 453 5.93 -2.60 19.23
C SER A 453 5.86 -1.47 18.20
N PHE A 454 7.02 -0.93 17.79
CA PHE A 454 7.10 0.14 16.79
C PHE A 454 6.29 -0.15 15.51
N SER A 455 6.40 -1.38 14.99
CA SER A 455 5.64 -1.85 13.84
C SER A 455 4.13 -1.86 14.05
N LEU A 456 3.69 -2.29 15.24
CA LEU A 456 2.28 -2.33 15.60
C LEU A 456 1.73 -0.92 15.88
N ARG A 457 2.55 0.00 16.45
CA ARG A 457 2.23 1.43 16.57
C ARG A 457 1.93 2.05 15.20
N PHE A 458 2.77 1.81 14.19
CA PHE A 458 2.51 2.29 12.82
C PHE A 458 1.17 1.77 12.26
N VAL A 459 0.89 0.47 12.39
CA VAL A 459 -0.36 -0.10 11.86
C VAL A 459 -1.59 0.42 12.63
N LEU A 460 -1.50 0.60 13.95
CA LEU A 460 -2.55 1.20 14.77
C LEU A 460 -2.78 2.69 14.42
N TYR A 461 -1.72 3.45 14.15
CA TYR A 461 -1.80 4.82 13.62
C TYR A 461 -2.55 4.86 12.29
N CYS A 462 -2.16 4.00 11.35
CA CYS A 462 -2.82 3.89 10.05
C CYS A 462 -4.31 3.52 10.20
N LYS A 463 -4.65 2.61 11.12
CA LYS A 463 -6.04 2.27 11.44
C LYS A 463 -6.83 3.42 12.05
N THR A 464 -6.19 4.26 12.85
CA THR A 464 -6.81 5.46 13.44
C THR A 464 -7.19 6.46 12.34
N LYS A 465 -6.26 6.78 11.44
CA LYS A 465 -6.53 7.65 10.28
C LYS A 465 -7.47 7.04 9.23
N GLU A 466 -7.51 5.71 9.10
CA GLU A 466 -8.47 5.00 8.24
C GLU A 466 -9.88 5.02 8.83
N SER A 467 -10.03 4.89 10.15
CA SER A 467 -11.34 4.85 10.83
C SER A 467 -12.14 6.13 10.63
N GLY A 468 -11.55 7.30 10.90
CA GLY A 468 -12.27 8.56 10.80
C GLY A 468 -12.39 9.11 9.38
N ARG A 469 -11.80 8.45 8.38
CA ARG A 469 -12.15 8.67 6.97
C ARG A 469 -13.48 8.02 6.60
N VAL A 470 -13.76 6.83 7.14
CA VAL A 470 -15.03 6.13 6.91
C VAL A 470 -16.21 6.90 7.51
N SER A 471 -15.97 7.70 8.55
CA SER A 471 -16.92 8.68 9.09
C SER A 471 -17.30 9.82 8.13
N GLY A 472 -16.64 9.96 6.97
CA GLY A 472 -16.88 11.06 6.02
C GLY A 472 -17.44 10.62 4.65
N GLU A 473 -17.78 9.34 4.45
CA GLU A 473 -18.33 8.81 3.18
C GLU A 473 -19.76 8.22 3.32
N GLY A 474 -20.49 8.59 4.38
CA GLY A 474 -21.87 8.11 4.61
C GLY A 474 -22.72 9.16 5.29
N ASN A 475 -23.65 9.76 4.53
CA ASN A 475 -24.43 10.96 4.84
C ASN A 475 -23.59 12.23 5.08
N GLY A 476 -24.22 13.38 4.86
CA GLY A 476 -23.61 14.69 5.10
C GLY A 476 -23.36 14.95 6.59
N GLU A 477 -22.51 15.94 6.85
CA GLU A 477 -22.37 16.59 8.15
C GLU A 477 -22.08 15.67 9.34
N ASN A 478 -20.91 15.01 9.33
CA ASN A 478 -20.18 14.71 10.57
C ASN A 478 -18.66 14.53 10.32
N GLY A 479 -17.89 15.61 10.48
CA GLY A 479 -16.46 15.72 10.11
C GLY A 479 -15.49 14.90 10.95
N GLY A 480 -15.54 13.57 10.83
CA GLY A 480 -14.97 12.62 11.80
C GLY A 480 -13.52 12.13 11.66
N SER A 481 -12.70 12.61 10.71
CA SER A 481 -11.21 12.69 10.82
C SER A 481 -10.54 13.27 9.55
N GLY A 482 -10.83 14.54 9.29
CA GLY A 482 -9.77 15.50 8.98
C GLY A 482 -9.11 16.05 10.26
N SER A 483 -9.42 15.44 11.41
CA SER A 483 -9.88 16.11 12.64
C SER A 483 -9.07 15.68 13.86
N GLU A 484 -7.76 15.79 13.74
CA GLU A 484 -6.87 16.03 14.89
C GLU A 484 -6.52 17.53 14.91
N LEU A 485 -6.05 18.08 13.79
CA LEU A 485 -5.84 19.52 13.65
C LEU A 485 -7.14 20.33 13.75
N SER A 486 -8.24 19.90 13.11
CA SER A 486 -9.52 20.60 13.25
C SER A 486 -10.23 20.32 14.57
N SER A 487 -10.06 19.16 15.22
CA SER A 487 -10.64 18.94 16.57
C SER A 487 -9.86 19.63 17.67
N LEU A 488 -8.54 19.81 17.51
CA LEU A 488 -7.70 20.55 18.45
C LEU A 488 -7.87 22.06 18.25
N ALA A 489 -8.01 22.54 17.01
CA ALA A 489 -8.44 23.92 16.72
C ALA A 489 -9.87 24.19 17.23
N PHE A 490 -10.83 23.30 16.99
CA PHE A 490 -12.20 23.41 17.51
C PHE A 490 -12.24 23.40 19.05
N LYS A 491 -11.48 22.53 19.71
CA LYS A 491 -11.33 22.54 21.17
C LYS A 491 -10.68 23.80 21.69
N ALA A 492 -9.65 24.32 21.00
CA ALA A 492 -9.01 25.58 21.36
C ALA A 492 -9.95 26.78 21.17
N LEU A 493 -10.77 26.78 20.11
CA LEU A 493 -11.81 27.79 19.88
C LEU A 493 -12.91 27.74 20.94
N ILE A 494 -13.42 26.56 21.28
CA ILE A 494 -14.39 26.40 22.39
C ILE A 494 -13.76 26.84 23.71
N GLN A 495 -12.53 26.40 24.02
CA GLN A 495 -11.84 26.78 25.25
C GLN A 495 -11.65 28.30 25.33
N LYS A 496 -11.29 28.95 24.22
CA LYS A 496 -11.17 30.41 24.13
C LYS A 496 -12.51 31.12 24.29
N ALA A 497 -13.59 30.59 23.69
CA ALA A 497 -14.94 31.14 23.84
C ALA A 497 -15.45 31.01 25.30
N GLN A 498 -15.12 29.90 25.97
CA GLN A 498 -15.40 29.69 27.40
C GLN A 498 -14.54 30.57 28.30
N GLU A 499 -13.26 30.78 27.97
CA GLU A 499 -12.37 31.69 28.69
C GLU A 499 -12.88 33.14 28.64
N HIS A 500 -13.25 33.64 27.46
CA HIS A 500 -13.85 34.97 27.31
C HIS A 500 -15.21 35.09 28.05
N HIS A 501 -16.05 34.04 28.03
CA HIS A 501 -17.30 34.00 28.81
C HIS A 501 -17.03 34.12 30.32
N GLU A 502 -16.13 33.30 30.86
CA GLU A 502 -15.78 33.33 32.29
C GLU A 502 -15.11 34.64 32.69
N ASN A 503 -14.27 35.24 31.82
CA ASN A 503 -13.68 36.55 32.07
C ASN A 503 -14.75 37.65 32.15
N ALA A 504 -15.70 37.70 31.21
CA ALA A 504 -16.80 38.66 31.23
C ALA A 504 -17.65 38.50 32.51
N LYS A 505 -17.96 37.26 32.91
CA LYS A 505 -18.70 36.93 34.13
C LYS A 505 -17.97 37.34 35.41
N ASN A 506 -16.65 37.14 35.47
CA ASN A 506 -15.82 37.57 36.59
C ASN A 506 -15.70 39.09 36.67
N ALA A 507 -15.59 39.79 35.53
CA ALA A 507 -15.60 41.25 35.47
C ALA A 507 -16.96 41.84 35.90
N LEU A 508 -18.07 41.23 35.48
CA LEU A 508 -19.42 41.59 35.90
C LEU A 508 -19.62 41.41 37.41
N LYS A 509 -19.11 40.30 37.97
CA LYS A 509 -19.10 40.05 39.41
C LYS A 509 -18.27 41.10 40.18
N ALA A 510 -17.06 41.41 39.71
CA ALA A 510 -16.20 42.43 40.33
C ALA A 510 -16.82 43.84 40.27
N PHE A 511 -17.48 44.18 39.16
CA PHE A 511 -18.25 45.42 39.01
C PHE A 511 -19.35 45.54 40.08
N PHE A 512 -20.18 44.50 40.24
CA PHE A 512 -21.24 44.51 41.26
C PHE A 512 -20.73 44.41 42.70
N GLU A 513 -19.61 43.72 42.95
CA GLU A 513 -18.95 43.69 44.27
C GLU A 513 -18.39 45.07 44.65
N ASN A 514 -17.77 45.78 43.71
CA ASN A 514 -17.31 47.17 43.91
C ASN A 514 -18.50 48.13 44.10
N MET A 515 -19.58 47.98 43.32
CA MET A 515 -20.80 48.79 43.46
C MET A 515 -21.53 48.54 44.80
N SER A 516 -21.48 47.31 45.31
CA SER A 516 -22.08 46.92 46.60
C SER A 516 -21.17 47.19 47.81
N SER A 517 -19.95 47.68 47.57
CA SER A 517 -19.00 48.08 48.62
C SER A 517 -19.53 49.29 49.41
N PRO A 518 -19.26 49.38 50.73
CA PRO A 518 -19.52 50.60 51.50
C PRO A 518 -18.82 51.85 50.94
N ASN A 519 -17.73 51.67 50.18
CA ASN A 519 -17.00 52.73 49.49
C ASN A 519 -16.69 52.27 48.04
N PRO A 520 -17.54 52.57 47.06
CA PRO A 520 -17.33 52.17 45.66
C PRO A 520 -16.24 53.03 44.99
N ILE A 521 -15.31 52.38 44.28
CA ILE A 521 -14.24 53.05 43.54
C ILE A 521 -14.70 53.29 42.10
N TYR A 522 -15.15 54.51 41.80
CA TYR A 522 -15.72 54.86 40.49
C TYR A 522 -14.79 54.63 39.27
N PRO A 523 -13.49 54.98 39.28
CA PRO A 523 -12.61 54.67 38.15
C PRO A 523 -12.52 53.17 37.85
N LEU A 524 -12.41 52.34 38.91
CA LEU A 524 -12.34 50.89 38.78
C LEU A 524 -13.66 50.29 38.25
N MET A 525 -14.81 50.93 38.48
CA MET A 525 -16.07 50.53 37.84
C MET A 525 -16.05 50.78 36.32
N ALA A 526 -15.40 51.84 35.84
CA ALA A 526 -15.22 52.05 34.40
C ALA A 526 -14.30 50.99 33.78
N ASP A 527 -13.15 50.71 34.41
CA ASP A 527 -12.22 49.68 33.96
C ASP A 527 -12.89 48.28 33.89
N HIS A 528 -13.74 47.95 34.87
CA HIS A 528 -14.54 46.72 34.84
C HIS A 528 -15.62 46.74 33.76
N LEU A 529 -16.29 47.87 33.52
CA LEU A 529 -17.31 47.98 32.47
C LEU A 529 -16.70 47.80 31.07
N ASP A 530 -15.57 48.44 30.80
CA ASP A 530 -14.82 48.25 29.55
C ASP A 530 -14.38 46.79 29.39
N SER A 531 -13.89 46.16 30.46
CA SER A 531 -13.50 44.74 30.47
C SER A 531 -14.67 43.79 30.15
N ILE A 532 -15.88 44.07 30.67
CA ILE A 532 -17.10 43.29 30.37
C ILE A 532 -17.39 43.38 28.87
N VAL A 533 -17.51 44.60 28.33
CA VAL A 533 -17.86 44.83 26.92
C VAL A 533 -16.82 44.22 25.97
N GLU A 534 -15.53 44.31 26.30
CA GLU A 534 -14.47 43.77 25.46
C GLU A 534 -14.47 42.23 25.43
N GLU A 535 -14.51 41.57 26.59
CA GLU A 535 -14.47 40.11 26.69
C GLU A 535 -15.78 39.47 26.19
N GLU A 536 -16.93 40.09 26.45
CA GLU A 536 -18.23 39.71 25.89
C GLU A 536 -18.20 39.74 24.35
N SER A 537 -17.71 40.83 23.74
CA SER A 537 -17.61 40.96 22.27
C SER A 537 -16.70 39.88 21.66
N LYS A 538 -15.60 39.53 22.33
CA LYS A 538 -14.70 38.43 21.90
C LYS A 538 -15.36 37.06 22.07
N GLY A 539 -16.07 36.85 23.18
CA GLY A 539 -16.82 35.62 23.46
C GLY A 539 -17.88 35.35 22.40
N LYS A 540 -18.74 36.35 22.14
CA LYS A 540 -19.80 36.28 21.11
C LYS A 540 -19.24 35.94 19.73
N LYS A 541 -18.24 36.69 19.24
CA LYS A 541 -17.59 36.42 17.94
C LYS A 541 -17.01 34.99 17.87
N SER A 542 -16.42 34.52 18.97
CA SER A 542 -15.87 33.15 19.04
C SER A 542 -16.98 32.10 18.95
N TYR A 543 -18.10 32.26 19.67
CA TYR A 543 -19.24 31.35 19.55
C TYR A 543 -19.91 31.40 18.17
N GLU A 544 -20.08 32.58 17.58
CA GLU A 544 -20.61 32.74 16.22
C GLU A 544 -19.73 32.05 15.17
N GLU A 545 -18.40 32.20 15.24
CA GLU A 545 -17.44 31.49 14.37
C GLU A 545 -17.54 29.96 14.51
N ILE A 546 -17.71 29.46 15.73
CA ILE A 546 -17.89 28.03 15.99
C ILE A 546 -19.26 27.54 15.47
N LEU A 547 -20.32 28.34 15.59
CA LEU A 547 -21.67 28.00 15.10
C LEU A 547 -21.79 28.05 13.57
N VAL A 548 -21.08 28.96 12.89
CA VAL A 548 -20.96 28.97 11.43
C VAL A 548 -20.26 27.71 10.92
N THR A 549 -19.24 27.22 11.63
CA THR A 549 -18.49 26.02 11.24
C THR A 549 -19.12 24.70 11.70
N HIS A 550 -19.91 24.70 12.79
CA HIS A 550 -20.51 23.51 13.41
C HIS A 550 -21.96 23.77 13.86
N PRO A 551 -22.90 24.02 12.93
CA PRO A 551 -24.25 24.53 13.23
C PRO A 551 -25.19 23.56 13.97
N GLN A 552 -24.79 22.31 14.16
CA GLN A 552 -25.56 21.27 14.88
C GLN A 552 -24.92 20.84 16.21
N ASN A 553 -23.86 21.51 16.67
CA ASN A 553 -23.24 21.12 17.95
C ASN A 553 -24.05 21.65 19.14
N VAL A 554 -24.89 20.79 19.69
CA VAL A 554 -25.77 21.06 20.85
C VAL A 554 -25.02 21.67 22.04
N GLY A 555 -23.79 21.20 22.32
CA GLY A 555 -22.98 21.72 23.42
C GLY A 555 -22.57 23.19 23.21
N VAL A 556 -22.18 23.55 21.98
CA VAL A 556 -21.85 24.95 21.62
C VAL A 556 -23.11 25.82 21.65
N ILE A 557 -24.23 25.33 21.12
CA ILE A 557 -25.50 26.04 21.10
C ILE A 557 -25.95 26.37 22.54
N ARG A 558 -25.91 25.40 23.46
CA ARG A 558 -26.25 25.60 24.88
C ARG A 558 -25.25 26.54 25.58
N SER A 559 -23.94 26.43 25.32
CA SER A 559 -22.94 27.36 25.89
C SER A 559 -23.10 28.80 25.38
N TYR A 560 -23.52 28.99 24.12
CA TYR A 560 -23.80 30.31 23.58
C TYR A 560 -25.10 30.90 24.15
N ALA A 561 -26.17 30.10 24.24
CA ALA A 561 -27.41 30.50 24.92
C ALA A 561 -27.15 30.93 26.37
N GLN A 562 -26.27 30.22 27.09
CA GLN A 562 -25.87 30.59 28.44
C GLN A 562 -25.10 31.93 28.51
N LEU A 563 -24.29 32.29 27.51
CA LEU A 563 -23.67 33.63 27.44
C LEU A 563 -24.73 34.73 27.27
N LEU A 564 -25.75 34.48 26.44
CA LEU A 564 -26.86 35.41 26.21
C LEU A 564 -27.71 35.63 27.46
N LEU A 565 -27.92 34.59 28.28
CA LEU A 565 -28.59 34.71 29.57
C LEU A 565 -27.70 35.40 30.63
N ASP A 566 -26.46 34.95 30.81
CA ASP A 566 -25.60 35.37 31.93
C ASP A 566 -25.10 36.82 31.81
N ILE A 567 -24.97 37.36 30.58
CA ILE A 567 -24.42 38.71 30.34
C ILE A 567 -25.43 39.66 29.66
N TYR A 568 -26.13 39.19 28.61
CA TYR A 568 -27.00 40.06 27.81
C TYR A 568 -28.44 40.17 28.34
N HIS A 569 -28.91 39.24 29.18
CA HIS A 569 -30.33 39.04 29.48
C HIS A 569 -31.23 38.91 28.22
N ASP A 570 -30.67 38.35 27.14
CA ASP A 570 -31.39 38.10 25.87
C ASP A 570 -32.09 36.72 25.96
N GLU A 571 -33.18 36.69 26.75
CA GLU A 571 -33.95 35.47 27.04
C GLU A 571 -34.60 34.89 25.77
N ASP A 572 -35.16 35.74 24.90
CA ASP A 572 -35.82 35.33 23.64
C ASP A 572 -34.86 34.59 22.70
N THR A 573 -33.64 35.14 22.47
CA THR A 573 -32.66 34.51 21.58
C THR A 573 -32.04 33.26 22.23
N ALA A 574 -31.84 33.28 23.55
CA ALA A 574 -31.38 32.10 24.28
C ALA A 574 -32.40 30.95 24.22
N GLU A 575 -33.70 31.22 24.42
CA GLU A 575 -34.76 30.21 24.33
C GLU A 575 -34.84 29.60 22.92
N MET A 576 -34.79 30.42 21.86
CA MET A 576 -34.73 29.91 20.48
C MET A 576 -33.53 28.98 20.24
N LEU A 577 -32.37 29.29 20.82
CA LEU A 577 -31.18 28.44 20.73
C LEU A 577 -31.33 27.14 21.54
N LEU A 578 -31.93 27.18 22.73
CA LEU A 578 -32.20 26.00 23.54
C LEU A 578 -33.23 25.06 22.87
N ILE A 579 -34.34 25.60 22.36
CA ILE A 579 -35.33 24.83 21.57
C ILE A 579 -34.65 24.18 20.35
N ARG A 580 -33.78 24.92 19.65
CA ARG A 580 -33.00 24.35 18.53
C ARG A 580 -32.06 23.23 18.99
N ALA A 581 -31.40 23.38 20.14
CA ALA A 581 -30.54 22.35 20.72
C ALA A 581 -31.33 21.08 21.06
N ASP A 582 -32.52 21.22 21.65
CA ASP A 582 -33.36 20.10 22.07
C ASP A 582 -33.96 19.36 20.85
N ASN A 583 -34.45 20.09 19.83
CA ASN A 583 -34.89 19.51 18.56
C ASN A 583 -33.80 18.64 17.90
N ILE A 584 -32.54 19.08 17.93
CA ILE A 584 -31.40 18.30 17.38
C ILE A 584 -31.16 17.00 18.18
N GLU A 585 -31.35 17.03 19.51
CA GLU A 585 -31.25 15.81 20.33
C GLU A 585 -32.44 14.85 20.07
N GLU A 586 -33.66 15.37 19.91
CA GLU A 586 -34.84 14.57 19.54
C GLU A 586 -34.70 13.90 18.18
N ASP A 587 -34.29 14.63 17.12
CA ASP A 587 -34.03 14.05 15.81
C ASP A 587 -32.96 12.94 15.86
N SER A 588 -31.89 13.17 16.66
CA SER A 588 -30.82 12.19 16.84
C SER A 588 -31.30 10.91 17.52
N THR A 589 -32.23 11.00 18.48
CA THR A 589 -32.78 9.84 19.18
C THR A 589 -33.84 9.11 18.35
N GLN A 590 -34.69 9.81 17.60
CA GLN A 590 -35.66 9.19 16.68
C GLN A 590 -34.97 8.41 15.55
N SER A 591 -33.80 8.86 15.07
CA SER A 591 -33.00 8.12 14.09
C SER A 591 -32.58 6.71 14.56
N SER A 592 -32.58 6.46 15.88
CA SER A 592 -32.22 5.18 16.50
C SER A 592 -33.41 4.26 16.81
N SER A 593 -34.66 4.75 16.81
CA SER A 593 -35.85 3.98 17.18
C SER A 593 -36.62 3.36 15.99
N VAL A 594 -36.40 3.84 14.76
CA VAL A 594 -37.14 3.39 13.55
C VAL A 594 -36.81 1.94 13.11
N SER A 595 -35.87 1.25 13.77
CA SER A 595 -35.49 -0.13 13.43
C SER A 595 -36.21 -1.24 14.21
N SER A 596 -37.23 -0.96 15.03
CA SER A 596 -37.85 -2.01 15.88
C SER A 596 -39.33 -1.82 16.26
N THR A 597 -40.25 -1.68 15.28
CA THR A 597 -41.70 -1.93 15.54
C THR A 597 -42.46 -2.48 14.32
N ILE A 598 -42.39 -3.79 14.09
CA ILE A 598 -43.47 -4.56 13.42
C ILE A 598 -43.62 -5.90 14.16
N GLU A 599 -44.87 -6.38 14.25
CA GLU A 599 -45.35 -7.65 14.81
C GLU A 599 -45.64 -7.71 16.33
N GLY A 600 -46.90 -8.04 16.66
CA GLY A 600 -47.23 -8.77 17.90
C GLY A 600 -48.02 -8.03 18.98
N GLN A 601 -49.23 -7.55 18.69
CA GLN A 601 -50.22 -7.26 19.73
C GLN A 601 -51.46 -8.14 19.54
N GLU A 602 -51.62 -9.16 20.39
CA GLU A 602 -52.87 -9.88 20.55
C GLU A 602 -53.10 -10.25 22.03
N ASN A 603 -54.32 -9.98 22.50
CA ASN A 603 -54.99 -10.58 23.66
C ASN A 603 -54.31 -10.53 25.04
N THR A 604 -54.80 -9.64 25.91
CA THR A 604 -55.35 -10.09 27.21
C THR A 604 -56.51 -9.22 27.69
N VAL A 605 -57.39 -9.83 28.48
CA VAL A 605 -58.78 -9.44 28.73
C VAL A 605 -58.96 -8.90 30.16
N VAL A 606 -59.69 -7.77 30.28
CA VAL A 606 -60.59 -7.36 31.38
C VAL A 606 -60.18 -7.62 32.84
N GLN A 607 -60.05 -6.54 33.64
CA GLN A 607 -60.93 -6.38 34.81
C GLN A 607 -61.14 -4.92 35.27
N ASN A 608 -62.33 -4.65 35.82
CA ASN A 608 -62.81 -3.33 36.25
C ASN A 608 -62.31 -2.95 37.65
N ASN A 609 -62.20 -1.65 37.96
CA ASN A 609 -63.20 -0.97 38.81
C ASN A 609 -62.93 0.52 39.04
N MET A 610 -64.02 1.31 38.94
CA MET A 610 -64.42 2.50 39.72
C MET A 610 -63.43 3.65 40.01
N ASN A 611 -63.84 4.90 40.21
CA ASN A 611 -65.01 5.74 39.83
C ASN A 611 -64.73 7.14 40.45
N VAL A 612 -65.22 8.24 39.86
CA VAL A 612 -65.74 9.48 40.53
C VAL A 612 -65.91 10.61 39.52
N ASN A 613 -67.06 11.28 39.63
CA ASN A 613 -67.59 12.38 38.82
C ASN A 613 -66.70 13.64 38.69
N ALA A 614 -66.87 14.35 37.57
CA ALA A 614 -67.36 15.75 37.60
C ALA A 614 -68.10 16.11 36.29
N ASN A 615 -69.15 16.93 36.38
CA ASN A 615 -70.02 17.36 35.27
C ASN A 615 -69.45 18.55 34.47
N VAL A 616 -69.94 18.75 33.23
CA VAL A 616 -70.72 19.93 32.74
C VAL A 616 -70.44 20.24 31.24
N GLY A 617 -71.51 20.49 30.47
CA GLY A 617 -71.47 21.28 29.21
C GLY A 617 -71.19 20.50 27.92
N ASN A 618 -72.17 20.12 27.07
CA ASN A 618 -72.81 20.96 26.03
C ASN A 618 -71.80 21.81 25.21
N GLN A 619 -71.74 21.78 23.86
CA GLN A 619 -72.77 21.47 22.86
C GLN A 619 -72.19 21.03 21.47
N GLN A 620 -72.98 20.20 20.77
CA GLN A 620 -73.22 20.11 19.31
C GLN A 620 -72.03 20.01 18.30
N ASN A 621 -71.87 18.94 17.51
CA ASN A 621 -72.66 18.41 16.37
C ASN A 621 -72.47 19.08 14.99
N LYS A 622 -71.70 18.42 14.12
CA LYS A 622 -72.08 17.87 12.78
C LYS A 622 -70.78 17.52 12.01
N LYS A 623 -70.39 16.26 11.76
CA LYS A 623 -70.99 15.25 10.85
C LYS A 623 -71.38 15.79 9.46
N GLY A 624 -70.49 15.62 8.48
CA GLY A 624 -70.50 14.38 7.67
C GLY A 624 -70.63 14.52 6.14
N LYS A 625 -69.88 13.65 5.43
CA LYS A 625 -69.95 13.32 3.98
C LYS A 625 -69.61 14.48 3.01
N GLY A 626 -68.77 14.34 1.99
CA GLY A 626 -68.11 13.17 1.40
C GLY A 626 -68.89 12.59 0.22
N ILE A 627 -68.41 12.83 -1.00
CA ILE A 627 -68.58 12.05 -2.26
C ILE A 627 -67.60 12.58 -3.31
N ASN A 628 -67.07 11.70 -4.16
CA ASN A 628 -66.12 12.01 -5.23
C ASN A 628 -66.82 12.60 -6.47
N ASN A 629 -66.07 13.28 -7.34
CA ASN A 629 -65.79 12.77 -8.70
C ASN A 629 -64.76 13.66 -9.45
N ASN A 630 -64.18 13.08 -10.50
CA ASN A 630 -63.07 13.64 -11.29
C ASN A 630 -63.52 14.63 -12.39
N GLU A 631 -62.50 15.27 -12.98
CA GLU A 631 -62.27 15.42 -14.43
C GLU A 631 -62.45 16.83 -15.04
N ASN A 632 -61.29 17.52 -15.10
CA ASN A 632 -60.68 18.20 -16.26
C ASN A 632 -61.35 19.34 -17.07
N ASP A 633 -60.47 20.30 -17.38
CA ASP A 633 -60.29 21.06 -18.64
C ASP A 633 -60.80 22.52 -18.84
N VAL A 634 -59.81 23.43 -18.72
CA VAL A 634 -59.35 24.50 -19.66
C VAL A 634 -60.26 25.71 -20.03
N VAL A 635 -59.56 26.83 -20.33
CA VAL A 635 -59.95 28.11 -21.00
C VAL A 635 -60.27 29.26 -20.02
N THR A 636 -59.33 30.16 -19.66
CA THR A 636 -58.69 31.33 -20.38
C THR A 636 -59.58 32.61 -20.38
N ILE A 637 -58.96 33.81 -20.55
CA ILE A 637 -59.54 35.19 -20.71
C ILE A 637 -59.67 35.97 -19.36
N ASP A 638 -59.19 37.22 -19.15
CA ASP A 638 -58.45 38.17 -20.02
C ASP A 638 -57.71 39.34 -19.29
N ASN A 639 -56.64 39.82 -19.95
CA ASN A 639 -56.21 41.22 -20.28
C ASN A 639 -55.80 42.37 -19.30
N ASN A 640 -54.55 42.82 -19.54
CA ASN A 640 -54.03 44.18 -19.83
C ASN A 640 -54.05 45.35 -18.83
N ASN A 641 -52.84 45.92 -18.60
CA ASN A 641 -52.37 47.31 -18.85
C ASN A 641 -51.03 47.54 -18.09
N ASN A 642 -50.03 48.36 -18.48
CA ASN A 642 -49.86 49.29 -19.61
C ASN A 642 -48.37 49.72 -19.77
N LYS A 643 -47.93 50.07 -21.00
CA LYS A 643 -46.81 51.00 -21.37
C LYS A 643 -45.35 50.68 -20.97
N ALA A 644 -44.29 51.19 -21.63
CA ALA A 644 -44.02 51.69 -23.00
C ALA A 644 -42.51 52.07 -23.13
N PHE A 645 -41.98 52.17 -24.37
CA PHE A 645 -40.69 52.82 -24.76
C PHE A 645 -39.38 52.12 -24.29
N GLU A 646 -38.26 52.12 -25.02
CA GLU A 646 -37.92 52.52 -26.40
C GLU A 646 -36.69 51.71 -26.89
N GLU A 647 -36.59 51.52 -28.20
CA GLU A 647 -35.41 51.58 -29.12
C GLU A 647 -33.97 51.64 -28.54
N GLN A 648 -32.88 51.15 -29.17
CA GLN A 648 -32.50 50.86 -30.57
C GLN A 648 -31.15 50.04 -30.51
N ASP A 649 -30.51 49.44 -31.54
CA ASP A 649 -30.80 49.25 -32.98
C ASP A 649 -30.02 48.03 -33.62
N GLN A 650 -30.29 47.76 -34.91
CA GLN A 650 -29.46 47.33 -36.10
C GLN A 650 -27.99 46.81 -35.99
N GLN A 651 -27.44 46.02 -36.94
CA GLN A 651 -27.79 45.60 -38.33
C GLN A 651 -27.09 44.23 -38.64
N GLN A 652 -27.66 43.29 -39.43
CA GLN A 652 -27.35 42.95 -40.85
C GLN A 652 -25.87 42.60 -41.18
N LEU A 653 -25.53 41.71 -42.15
CA LEU A 653 -26.26 41.20 -43.34
C LEU A 653 -25.73 39.80 -43.79
N ASP A 654 -26.42 39.12 -44.72
CA ASP A 654 -25.89 38.17 -45.74
C ASP A 654 -25.24 36.80 -45.36
N GLN A 655 -25.25 35.73 -46.18
CA GLN A 655 -26.13 35.34 -47.31
C GLN A 655 -26.12 33.80 -47.59
N GLN A 656 -26.87 33.38 -48.63
CA GLN A 656 -26.83 32.20 -49.55
C GLN A 656 -25.74 31.11 -49.38
N GLY A 657 -25.93 29.81 -49.71
CA GLY A 657 -26.85 29.05 -50.59
C GLY A 657 -26.04 27.84 -51.16
N GLU A 658 -26.53 26.78 -51.81
CA GLU A 658 -27.87 26.29 -52.20
C GLU A 658 -27.74 24.79 -52.64
N GLN A 659 -28.86 24.06 -52.86
CA GLN A 659 -29.03 22.81 -53.66
C GLN A 659 -28.39 21.46 -53.17
N GLN A 660 -28.77 20.26 -53.67
CA GLN A 660 -30.06 19.57 -53.96
C GLN A 660 -29.77 18.07 -54.35
N PHE A 661 -30.80 17.19 -54.42
CA PHE A 661 -30.82 15.85 -55.09
C PHE A 661 -30.02 14.67 -54.46
N ASP A 662 -30.40 13.37 -54.54
CA ASP A 662 -31.67 12.71 -54.94
C ASP A 662 -31.85 11.30 -54.25
N LYS A 663 -32.96 10.62 -54.59
CA LYS A 663 -33.48 9.27 -54.23
C LYS A 663 -32.54 8.05 -54.51
N LEU A 664 -32.86 6.74 -54.37
CA LEU A 664 -34.10 5.93 -54.12
C LEU A 664 -33.75 4.48 -53.63
N ASN A 665 -34.79 3.69 -53.31
CA ASN A 665 -34.95 2.21 -53.29
C ASN A 665 -34.75 1.42 -51.96
N VAL A 666 -35.66 0.53 -51.45
CA VAL A 666 -36.67 -0.43 -52.01
C VAL A 666 -35.99 -1.78 -52.40
N VAL A 667 -36.34 -3.01 -51.93
CA VAL A 667 -37.50 -3.55 -51.16
C VAL A 667 -37.23 -4.98 -50.56
N GLN A 668 -38.01 -5.42 -49.53
CA GLN A 668 -38.42 -6.82 -49.11
C GLN A 668 -37.41 -8.02 -49.01
N SER A 669 -37.62 -9.13 -48.25
CA SER A 669 -38.49 -9.46 -47.09
C SER A 669 -38.16 -10.85 -46.46
N PHE A 670 -38.70 -11.15 -45.26
CA PHE A 670 -38.90 -12.47 -44.58
C PHE A 670 -37.71 -13.47 -44.40
N ARG A 671 -37.27 -13.85 -43.18
CA ARG A 671 -37.99 -14.75 -42.24
C ARG A 671 -37.40 -14.75 -40.79
N LYS A 672 -38.15 -15.33 -39.83
CA LYS A 672 -37.89 -15.49 -38.36
C LYS A 672 -36.54 -16.20 -38.06
N ARG A 673 -35.89 -16.14 -36.87
CA ARG A 673 -36.36 -15.98 -35.46
C ARG A 673 -35.17 -15.70 -34.47
N LYS A 674 -35.46 -15.12 -33.30
CA LYS A 674 -34.65 -15.00 -32.04
C LYS A 674 -33.63 -13.84 -31.85
N THR A 675 -33.54 -13.42 -30.58
CA THR A 675 -32.54 -12.56 -29.87
C THR A 675 -32.37 -11.09 -30.27
N SER A 676 -32.93 -10.19 -29.43
CA SER A 676 -32.70 -8.74 -29.44
C SER A 676 -32.26 -8.21 -28.06
N ASN A 677 -30.98 -7.87 -27.88
CA ASN A 677 -30.55 -7.09 -26.69
C ASN A 677 -29.18 -6.36 -26.84
N VAL A 678 -28.89 -5.77 -28.01
CA VAL A 678 -27.59 -5.12 -28.29
C VAL A 678 -27.67 -3.63 -28.70
N GLN A 679 -28.81 -3.13 -29.18
CA GLN A 679 -28.87 -1.80 -29.82
C GLN A 679 -29.11 -0.57 -28.92
N LYS A 680 -29.20 -0.69 -27.58
CA LYS A 680 -29.29 0.49 -26.69
C LYS A 680 -27.93 1.15 -26.31
N LYS A 681 -26.77 0.54 -26.63
CA LYS A 681 -25.44 1.08 -26.25
C LYS A 681 -24.75 2.01 -27.26
N LYS A 682 -25.16 2.04 -28.54
CA LYS A 682 -24.47 2.88 -29.56
C LYS A 682 -24.98 4.33 -29.69
N ARG A 683 -26.21 4.66 -29.26
CA ARG A 683 -26.76 6.03 -29.36
C ARG A 683 -26.34 6.98 -28.23
N LYS A 684 -25.90 6.49 -27.06
CA LYS A 684 -25.39 7.34 -25.97
C LYS A 684 -23.94 7.81 -26.14
N LYS A 685 -23.16 7.17 -27.03
CA LYS A 685 -21.73 7.50 -27.21
C LYS A 685 -21.45 8.63 -28.19
N LYS A 686 -22.40 9.00 -29.06
CA LYS A 686 -22.20 10.09 -30.04
C LYS A 686 -22.51 11.47 -29.45
N LYS A 687 -23.57 11.57 -28.63
CA LYS A 687 -23.96 12.84 -27.97
C LYS A 687 -22.97 13.35 -26.91
N GLN A 688 -22.08 12.49 -26.42
CA GLN A 688 -21.05 12.84 -25.42
C GLN A 688 -19.71 13.27 -26.06
N GLN A 689 -19.61 13.23 -27.40
CA GLN A 689 -18.43 13.66 -28.13
C GLN A 689 -18.57 15.10 -28.65
N ASP A 690 -19.80 15.54 -28.93
CA ASP A 690 -20.09 16.89 -29.40
C ASP A 690 -19.98 17.92 -28.25
N ASP A 691 -20.48 17.60 -27.04
CA ASP A 691 -20.38 18.46 -25.84
C ASP A 691 -18.92 18.75 -25.43
N VAL A 692 -17.98 17.83 -25.69
CA VAL A 692 -16.55 17.96 -25.34
C VAL A 692 -15.79 18.88 -26.31
N ILE A 693 -16.33 19.13 -27.51
CA ILE A 693 -15.68 20.00 -28.50
C ILE A 693 -16.10 21.47 -28.29
N THR A 694 -17.32 21.71 -27.79
CA THR A 694 -17.80 23.06 -27.44
C THR A 694 -17.16 23.66 -26.19
N GLU A 695 -16.58 22.84 -25.30
CA GLU A 695 -15.92 23.31 -24.06
C GLU A 695 -14.45 23.73 -24.29
N ILE A 696 -13.90 23.51 -25.49
CA ILE A 696 -12.49 23.82 -25.83
C ILE A 696 -12.32 25.22 -26.46
N THR A 697 -13.40 25.82 -26.99
CA THR A 697 -13.34 27.08 -27.75
C THR A 697 -13.74 28.35 -26.98
N THR A 698 -14.25 28.25 -25.76
CA THR A 698 -14.59 29.41 -24.90
C THR A 698 -13.57 29.57 -23.76
N GLY A 699 -12.43 30.17 -24.10
CA GLY A 699 -11.35 30.42 -23.13
C GLY A 699 -11.79 31.37 -22.00
N SER A 700 -11.79 30.85 -20.77
CA SER A 700 -11.78 31.68 -19.56
C SER A 700 -10.76 31.13 -18.55
N SER A 701 -9.94 32.03 -18.04
CA SER A 701 -8.73 31.86 -17.22
C SER A 701 -8.71 30.65 -16.27
N SER A 702 -7.70 29.77 -16.39
CA SER A 702 -7.32 28.84 -15.32
C SER A 702 -5.81 28.58 -15.21
N ASN A 703 -5.25 28.98 -14.06
CA ASN A 703 -4.06 28.44 -13.36
C ASN A 703 -2.78 28.13 -14.17
N SER A 704 -1.88 29.11 -14.24
CA SER A 704 -0.51 28.98 -14.79
C SER A 704 0.35 27.87 -14.16
N SER A 705 0.04 27.46 -12.91
CA SER A 705 0.74 26.37 -12.22
C SER A 705 0.49 24.99 -12.81
N LEU A 706 -0.69 24.75 -13.40
CA LEU A 706 -1.06 23.44 -13.93
C LEU A 706 -0.32 23.11 -15.24
N GLY A 707 -0.18 24.11 -16.14
CA GLY A 707 0.64 23.98 -17.34
C GLY A 707 2.12 23.77 -17.02
N LEU A 708 2.64 24.43 -15.97
CA LEU A 708 4.04 24.31 -15.56
C LEU A 708 4.36 22.93 -14.94
N ILE A 709 3.44 22.36 -14.16
CA ILE A 709 3.58 21.00 -13.61
C ILE A 709 3.46 19.92 -14.70
N ILE A 710 2.50 20.05 -15.63
CA ILE A 710 2.36 19.11 -16.75
C ILE A 710 3.58 19.21 -17.69
N GLY A 711 4.04 20.42 -17.99
CA GLY A 711 5.27 20.66 -18.75
C GLY A 711 6.50 20.03 -18.09
N GLY A 712 6.67 20.20 -16.78
CA GLY A 712 7.76 19.57 -16.02
C GLY A 712 7.72 18.03 -16.03
N LEU A 713 6.53 17.43 -15.90
CA LEU A 713 6.34 15.97 -15.99
C LEU A 713 6.61 15.43 -17.40
N LEU A 714 6.14 16.12 -18.45
CA LEU A 714 6.46 15.77 -19.83
C LEU A 714 7.96 15.88 -20.10
N PHE A 715 8.60 16.96 -19.63
CA PHE A 715 10.03 17.20 -19.79
C PHE A 715 10.87 16.12 -19.09
N ALA A 716 10.51 15.75 -17.86
CA ALA A 716 11.16 14.65 -17.14
C ALA A 716 11.00 13.29 -17.86
N ALA A 717 9.82 13.01 -18.40
CA ALA A 717 9.58 11.80 -19.20
C ALA A 717 10.39 11.78 -20.50
N HIS A 718 10.55 12.94 -21.17
CA HIS A 718 11.37 13.07 -22.37
C HIS A 718 12.86 12.95 -22.07
N ILE A 719 13.36 13.55 -20.99
CA ILE A 719 14.75 13.34 -20.52
C ILE A 719 14.99 11.85 -20.22
N LEU A 720 14.07 11.18 -19.54
CA LEU A 720 14.20 9.76 -19.23
C LEU A 720 14.18 8.90 -20.51
N ALA A 721 13.35 9.24 -21.51
CA ALA A 721 13.37 8.60 -22.83
C ALA A 721 14.68 8.85 -23.60
N ILE A 722 15.22 10.07 -23.55
CA ILE A 722 16.51 10.44 -24.16
C ILE A 722 17.66 9.67 -23.49
N ILE A 723 17.67 9.54 -22.16
CA ILE A 723 18.66 8.74 -21.43
C ILE A 723 18.58 7.27 -21.84
N ILE A 724 17.37 6.68 -21.91
CA ILE A 724 17.18 5.30 -22.40
C ILE A 724 17.70 5.16 -23.84
N TYR A 725 17.40 6.12 -24.72
CA TYR A 725 17.85 6.12 -26.11
C TYR A 725 19.37 6.21 -26.21
N ILE A 726 20.03 7.08 -25.44
CA ILE A 726 21.50 7.19 -25.38
C ILE A 726 22.11 5.88 -24.90
N ILE A 727 21.59 5.28 -23.83
CA ILE A 727 22.08 3.98 -23.31
C ILE A 727 21.90 2.88 -24.36
N SER A 728 20.73 2.80 -25.01
CA SER A 728 20.48 1.84 -26.09
C SER A 728 21.41 2.06 -27.29
N MET A 729 21.71 3.31 -27.63
CA MET A 729 22.62 3.65 -28.73
C MET A 729 24.08 3.31 -28.40
N VAL A 730 24.53 3.49 -27.15
CA VAL A 730 25.85 3.05 -26.68
C VAL A 730 25.98 1.52 -26.71
N VAL A 731 24.94 0.79 -26.26
CA VAL A 731 24.90 -0.67 -26.36
C VAL A 731 24.94 -1.12 -27.82
N TYR A 732 24.17 -0.49 -28.71
CA TYR A 732 24.16 -0.77 -30.14
C TYR A 732 25.53 -0.51 -30.79
N MET A 733 26.14 0.65 -30.54
CA MET A 733 27.49 1.00 -31.03
C MET A 733 28.54 -0.02 -30.59
N THR A 734 28.46 -0.50 -29.35
CA THR A 734 29.41 -1.47 -28.79
C THR A 734 29.25 -2.84 -29.46
N GLN A 735 28.02 -3.31 -29.63
CA GLN A 735 27.75 -4.56 -30.37
C GLN A 735 28.14 -4.45 -31.84
N ALA A 736 27.82 -3.34 -32.50
CA ALA A 736 28.17 -3.10 -33.91
C ALA A 736 29.68 -3.12 -34.15
N LYS A 737 30.49 -2.53 -33.24
CA LYS A 737 31.96 -2.64 -33.29
C LYS A 737 32.43 -4.08 -33.15
N HIS A 738 31.85 -4.86 -32.24
CA HIS A 738 32.21 -6.27 -32.06
C HIS A 738 31.89 -7.11 -33.30
N PHE A 739 30.73 -6.92 -33.93
CA PHE A 739 30.39 -7.58 -35.19
C PHE A 739 31.31 -7.15 -36.35
N ALA A 740 31.66 -5.85 -36.46
CA ALA A 740 32.61 -5.37 -37.45
C ALA A 740 34.01 -6.01 -37.28
N GLN A 741 34.46 -6.17 -36.03
CA GLN A 741 35.71 -6.89 -35.70
C GLN A 741 35.64 -8.36 -36.17
N GLN A 742 34.53 -9.07 -35.91
CA GLN A 742 34.33 -10.45 -36.34
C GLN A 742 34.33 -10.61 -37.86
N VAL A 743 33.69 -9.69 -38.59
CA VAL A 743 33.70 -9.69 -40.07
C VAL A 743 35.10 -9.40 -40.63
N ASN A 744 35.85 -8.48 -40.03
CA ASN A 744 37.24 -8.23 -40.42
C ASN A 744 38.13 -9.46 -40.18
N ASN A 745 37.99 -10.11 -39.03
CA ASN A 745 38.74 -11.34 -38.72
C ASN A 745 38.40 -12.47 -39.71
N LEU A 746 37.11 -12.64 -40.05
CA LEU A 746 36.68 -13.61 -41.06
C LEU A 746 37.27 -13.29 -42.44
N LYS A 747 37.29 -12.02 -42.84
CA LYS A 747 37.94 -11.58 -44.08
C LYS A 747 39.42 -11.95 -44.09
N SER A 748 40.17 -11.67 -43.02
CA SER A 748 41.59 -12.01 -42.93
C SER A 748 41.84 -13.53 -43.05
N VAL A 749 40.94 -14.37 -42.54
CA VAL A 749 41.02 -15.83 -42.72
C VAL A 749 40.76 -16.23 -44.18
N CYS A 750 39.78 -15.60 -44.86
CA CYS A 750 39.53 -15.82 -46.28
C CYS A 750 40.68 -15.35 -47.18
N ASP A 751 41.28 -14.20 -46.87
CA ASP A 751 42.44 -13.65 -47.59
C ASP A 751 43.63 -14.62 -47.44
N LEU A 752 43.93 -15.09 -46.22
CA LEU A 752 44.99 -16.08 -45.95
C LEU A 752 44.75 -17.41 -46.68
N ALA A 753 43.53 -17.94 -46.65
CA ALA A 753 43.18 -19.15 -47.39
C ALA A 753 43.39 -18.98 -48.91
N THR A 754 43.06 -17.81 -49.45
CA THR A 754 43.28 -17.48 -50.87
C THR A 754 44.77 -17.48 -51.22
N TYR A 755 45.63 -16.86 -50.39
CA TYR A 755 47.09 -16.91 -50.59
C TYR A 755 47.64 -18.34 -50.54
N CYS A 756 47.21 -19.17 -49.58
CA CYS A 756 47.62 -20.57 -49.50
C CYS A 756 47.20 -21.37 -50.75
N CYS A 757 45.99 -21.15 -51.26
CA CYS A 757 45.52 -21.79 -52.49
C CYS A 757 46.27 -21.33 -53.74
N GLN A 758 46.78 -20.09 -53.79
CA GLN A 758 47.60 -19.58 -54.90
C GLN A 758 49.05 -20.08 -54.86
N MET A 759 49.63 -20.25 -53.66
CA MET A 759 51.00 -20.77 -53.51
C MET A 759 51.17 -22.21 -54.02
N SER A 760 50.14 -23.05 -53.87
CA SER A 760 50.20 -24.47 -54.26
C SER A 760 50.47 -24.70 -55.76
N PRO A 761 49.69 -24.14 -56.71
CA PRO A 761 50.01 -24.25 -58.14
C PRO A 761 51.27 -23.49 -58.55
N LEU A 762 51.63 -22.39 -57.86
CA LEU A 762 52.88 -21.67 -58.10
C LEU A 762 54.11 -22.54 -57.77
N GLY A 763 54.12 -23.22 -56.62
CA GLY A 763 55.17 -24.16 -56.26
C GLY A 763 55.26 -25.34 -57.22
N LEU A 764 54.13 -25.82 -57.74
CA LEU A 764 54.08 -26.91 -58.72
C LEU A 764 54.63 -26.47 -60.09
N MET A 765 54.32 -25.25 -60.54
CA MET A 765 54.88 -24.64 -61.74
C MET A 765 56.39 -24.39 -61.61
N LEU A 766 56.86 -23.98 -60.42
CA LEU A 766 58.29 -23.79 -60.12
C LEU A 766 59.05 -25.13 -60.15
N LEU A 767 58.48 -26.20 -59.60
CA LEU A 767 59.01 -27.57 -59.69
C LEU A 767 59.11 -28.08 -61.14
N VAL A 768 58.10 -27.81 -61.98
CA VAL A 768 58.15 -28.15 -63.41
C VAL A 768 59.25 -27.36 -64.12
N HIS A 769 59.39 -26.06 -63.84
CA HIS A 769 60.44 -25.24 -64.45
C HIS A 769 61.86 -25.63 -64.02
N ASP A 770 62.07 -26.02 -62.76
CA ASP A 770 63.34 -26.55 -62.28
C ASP A 770 63.68 -27.87 -62.98
N TYR A 771 62.71 -28.80 -63.05
CA TYR A 771 62.92 -30.13 -63.64
C TYR A 771 63.08 -30.15 -65.17
N GLU A 772 62.28 -29.37 -65.91
CA GLU A 772 62.31 -29.37 -67.39
C GLU A 772 63.36 -28.39 -67.97
N PHE A 773 63.72 -27.33 -67.25
CA PHE A 773 64.56 -26.23 -67.77
C PHE A 773 65.81 -25.92 -66.92
N ASN A 774 66.12 -26.69 -65.87
CA ASN A 774 67.23 -26.42 -64.92
C ASN A 774 67.16 -25.00 -64.30
N PHE A 775 65.94 -24.52 -64.02
CA PHE A 775 65.71 -23.16 -63.54
C PHE A 775 66.04 -22.99 -62.04
N GLN A 776 67.28 -22.65 -61.73
CA GLN A 776 67.67 -22.26 -60.37
C GLN A 776 67.11 -20.88 -59.99
N TYR A 777 66.08 -20.88 -59.15
CA TYR A 777 65.52 -19.65 -58.58
C TYR A 777 66.38 -19.15 -57.40
N PRO A 778 67.03 -17.97 -57.48
CA PRO A 778 67.98 -17.52 -56.46
C PRO A 778 67.34 -17.01 -55.17
N GLY A 779 66.02 -16.74 -55.16
CA GLY A 779 65.30 -16.15 -54.04
C GLY A 779 65.59 -14.65 -53.84
N SER A 780 64.56 -13.86 -53.51
CA SER A 780 64.75 -12.47 -53.10
C SER A 780 64.88 -12.40 -51.57
N ALA A 781 66.09 -12.11 -51.08
CA ALA A 781 66.38 -12.02 -49.64
C ALA A 781 65.81 -10.76 -48.96
N ASP A 782 65.13 -9.87 -49.70
CA ASP A 782 64.58 -8.60 -49.21
C ASP A 782 63.11 -8.68 -48.76
N GLY A 783 62.50 -9.88 -48.77
CA GLY A 783 61.14 -10.12 -48.27
C GLY A 783 60.01 -9.56 -49.14
N LYS A 784 60.30 -9.11 -50.37
CA LYS A 784 59.27 -8.63 -51.31
C LYS A 784 58.76 -9.74 -52.21
N ALA A 785 57.52 -9.57 -52.69
CA ALA A 785 56.93 -10.46 -53.68
C ALA A 785 57.69 -10.36 -55.01
N ALA A 786 58.35 -11.45 -55.40
CA ALA A 786 59.02 -11.58 -56.69
C ALA A 786 58.07 -12.21 -57.70
N THR A 787 57.93 -11.58 -58.87
CA THR A 787 57.14 -12.11 -59.99
C THR A 787 58.01 -13.02 -60.86
N ILE A 788 57.78 -14.33 -60.76
CA ILE A 788 58.15 -15.28 -61.80
C ILE A 788 57.18 -15.07 -62.97
N ARG A 789 57.69 -15.01 -64.20
CA ARG A 789 56.94 -14.60 -65.40
C ARG A 789 57.14 -15.59 -66.54
#